data_AF-A0A5B1RD93-F1
#
_entry.id   AF-A0A5B1RD93-F1
#
_cell.length_a   1.000
_cell.length_b   1.000
_cell.length_c   1.000
_cell.angle_alpha   90.00
_cell.angle_beta   90.00
_cell.angle_gamma   90.00
#
_symmetry.space_group_name_H-M   'P 1'
#
loop_
_entity.id
_entity.type
_entity.pdbx_description
1 polymer ?
#
loop_
_entity_poly.entity_id
_entity_poly.type
_entity_poly.pdbx_seq_one_letter_code
_entity_poly.pdbx_strand_id
1 'polypeptide(L)'
;LDHILEREAPQSCCSTAECQGDSRWRCESCFGWPMYCDNCAREAHHYHPFHRMKLWTGTHFRPAWLSELGVCVHLGHQGRRCPQKEVQNFTQTVRDTGEEDWEDVAEQEQEDGLGKEPEEMRTDFSHKGRRRMVLVDTSGIHDLYVEVCECPDSQSIHAQLMMAGLFPATLRDPRTAFTFSVLDDYRLENLQCKTSAYHYYGKLRRITNPAFPGSVKDRYRELLRVSRQWRDLKTRKWHGFGHTDVSPKPGELATFCPVCSQPGINTPANWKDHPERHIRVTMLDSNMKQVQLYMHRPELDVQVSSGLGFMVMPEWYEEHLKHSKEPRQRSTCNAHRAVDKRNVKRKNLRVTGIGTAACMHGCFLPHATVDFYGGEQQRMMDVCLVYSLQYNSEGIPIMMIIYDIMCQYGIHFVARVHSYKLLNLPANVEIRKGIGLFHIHGHVDECFARYTPSFLPGSGEVDGEIVETLWPPLNAIARSTEGMSISSRQETIDEHMNDSNYKKFVGMVVALKRRHRASVAGLATADTVYRQFCESASTEQLRQWKKAEVNAQTGRQRTPSAMDVYDVKTKKADGKAVVQKNLVEKEQGDGVVRGTTSWLSQGLKLQEQQVLNDTSWDDLDNLDPIAPPRTTLRQAAVPPERLAITLPSTISPKVWQEKKWDALRQREIKLREGQINDHLHELRMALAQKSCIFRLHVRPSKSQATMTRAWNAVKSVDSLVQQHARAYSVARQALVALKAPQ
;
A
#
# COMPACT_ATOMS: atom_id res chain seq x y z
N LEU A 1 8.83 -40.44 -21.75
CA LEU A 1 8.98 -39.50 -22.88
C LEU A 1 8.30 -40.08 -24.11
N ASP A 2 8.57 -41.34 -24.42
CA ASP A 2 7.98 -42.08 -25.56
C ASP A 2 6.46 -41.98 -25.61
N HIS A 3 5.75 -42.22 -24.51
CA HIS A 3 4.28 -42.06 -24.45
C HIS A 3 3.75 -40.63 -24.68
N ILE A 4 4.59 -39.60 -24.59
CA ILE A 4 4.22 -38.22 -24.93
C ILE A 4 4.45 -38.01 -26.44
N LEU A 5 5.55 -38.55 -26.99
CA LEU A 5 5.88 -38.45 -28.42
C LEU A 5 4.99 -39.33 -29.29
N GLU A 6 4.62 -40.52 -28.83
CA GLU A 6 3.64 -41.42 -29.48
C GLU A 6 2.30 -40.72 -29.71
N ARG A 7 1.95 -39.75 -28.85
CA ARG A 7 0.72 -38.97 -28.99
C ARG A 7 0.80 -37.91 -30.07
N GLU A 8 1.98 -37.61 -30.62
CA GLU A 8 2.13 -36.70 -31.76
C GLU A 8 1.91 -37.38 -33.12
N ALA A 9 1.61 -38.68 -33.14
CA ALA A 9 1.09 -39.43 -34.27
C ALA A 9 -0.39 -39.79 -34.08
N PRO A 10 -1.16 -40.05 -35.16
CA PRO A 10 -2.56 -40.44 -35.06
C PRO A 10 -2.69 -41.87 -34.54
N GLN A 11 -3.72 -42.11 -33.72
CA GLN A 11 -4.13 -43.48 -33.39
C GLN A 11 -4.97 -44.06 -34.52
N SER A 12 -4.87 -45.37 -34.75
CA SER A 12 -5.51 -46.06 -35.88
C SER A 12 -7.03 -46.24 -35.74
N CYS A 13 -7.63 -45.91 -34.59
CA CYS A 13 -9.04 -46.11 -34.32
C CYS A 13 -9.77 -44.83 -33.92
N CYS A 14 -11.04 -44.75 -34.31
CA CYS A 14 -11.93 -43.72 -33.82
C CYS A 14 -12.26 -43.98 -32.35
N SER A 15 -12.29 -42.92 -31.54
CA SER A 15 -12.67 -43.00 -30.12
C SER A 15 -14.16 -43.26 -29.91
N THR A 16 -14.97 -43.26 -30.97
CA THR A 16 -16.37 -43.69 -30.90
C THR A 16 -16.44 -45.19 -31.11
N ALA A 17 -17.05 -45.90 -30.15
CA ALA A 17 -17.19 -47.35 -30.21
C ALA A 17 -17.79 -47.80 -31.55
N GLU A 18 -17.25 -48.89 -32.10
CA GLU A 18 -17.72 -49.52 -33.35
C GLU A 18 -17.58 -48.67 -34.63
N CYS A 19 -17.03 -47.44 -34.55
CA CYS A 19 -16.78 -46.61 -35.72
C CYS A 19 -15.48 -47.04 -36.42
N GLN A 20 -15.62 -47.46 -37.68
CA GLN A 20 -14.50 -47.83 -38.56
C GLN A 20 -14.05 -46.66 -39.47
N GLY A 21 -14.49 -45.43 -39.17
CA GLY A 21 -14.15 -44.24 -39.95
C GLY A 21 -12.69 -43.81 -39.77
N ASP A 22 -12.12 -43.24 -40.84
CA ASP A 22 -10.75 -42.74 -40.86
C ASP A 22 -10.56 -41.59 -39.84
N SER A 23 -9.71 -41.83 -38.84
CA SER A 23 -9.57 -40.98 -37.67
C SER A 23 -8.42 -40.00 -37.82
N ARG A 24 -8.74 -38.81 -38.34
CA ARG A 24 -7.75 -37.75 -38.64
C ARG A 24 -7.83 -36.56 -37.70
N TRP A 25 -8.91 -36.43 -36.93
CA TRP A 25 -9.16 -35.29 -36.05
C TRP A 25 -8.82 -35.62 -34.60
N ARG A 26 -7.93 -34.85 -33.99
CA ARG A 26 -7.60 -34.94 -32.57
C ARG A 26 -8.25 -33.77 -31.83
N CYS A 27 -9.00 -34.06 -30.77
CA CYS A 27 -9.46 -33.00 -29.86
C CYS A 27 -8.45 -32.80 -28.72
N GLU A 28 -7.93 -31.59 -28.56
CA GLU A 28 -6.98 -31.26 -27.49
C GLU A 28 -7.68 -30.89 -26.17
N SER A 29 -8.98 -30.60 -26.23
CA SER A 29 -9.78 -30.18 -25.07
C SER A 29 -10.46 -31.35 -24.35
N CYS A 30 -10.77 -32.45 -25.07
CA CYS A 30 -11.33 -33.64 -24.46
C CYS A 30 -10.27 -34.42 -23.68
N PHE A 31 -10.67 -34.98 -22.53
CA PHE A 31 -9.80 -35.83 -21.72
C PHE A 31 -9.34 -37.05 -22.53
N GLY A 32 -8.03 -37.33 -22.50
CA GLY A 32 -7.42 -38.44 -23.23
C GLY A 32 -7.05 -38.13 -24.69
N TRP A 33 -7.31 -36.92 -25.17
CA TRP A 33 -7.05 -36.47 -26.56
C TRP A 33 -7.59 -37.42 -27.64
N PRO A 34 -8.90 -37.72 -27.61
CA PRO A 34 -9.52 -38.68 -28.51
C PRO A 34 -9.36 -38.28 -29.98
N MET A 35 -9.26 -39.32 -30.81
CA MET A 35 -9.20 -39.26 -32.27
C MET A 35 -10.57 -39.57 -32.87
N TYR A 36 -10.97 -38.80 -33.89
CA TYR A 36 -12.28 -38.91 -34.51
C TYR A 36 -12.19 -38.90 -36.03
N CYS A 37 -13.12 -39.60 -36.67
CA CYS A 37 -13.47 -39.34 -38.07
C CYS A 37 -14.32 -38.07 -38.19
N ASP A 38 -14.51 -37.57 -39.42
CA ASP A 38 -15.20 -36.29 -39.67
C ASP A 38 -16.61 -36.23 -39.04
N ASN A 39 -17.40 -37.32 -39.13
CA ASN A 39 -18.75 -37.37 -38.56
C ASN A 39 -18.76 -37.46 -37.03
N CYS A 40 -17.97 -38.39 -36.46
CA CYS A 40 -17.88 -38.52 -35.00
C CYS A 40 -17.32 -37.26 -34.35
N ALA A 41 -16.39 -36.56 -35.02
CA ALA A 41 -15.88 -35.27 -34.55
C ALA A 41 -17.00 -34.22 -34.50
N ARG A 42 -17.84 -34.14 -35.56
CA ARG A 42 -18.97 -33.21 -35.61
C ARG A 42 -20.01 -33.49 -34.51
N GLU A 43 -20.38 -34.76 -34.33
CA GLU A 43 -21.38 -35.18 -33.35
C GLU A 43 -20.88 -34.96 -31.91
N ALA A 44 -19.66 -35.40 -31.60
CA ALA A 44 -19.07 -35.26 -30.27
C ALA A 44 -18.91 -33.80 -29.85
N HIS A 45 -18.71 -32.89 -30.80
CA HIS A 45 -18.46 -31.47 -30.52
C HIS A 45 -19.66 -30.56 -30.81
N HIS A 46 -20.84 -31.12 -31.09
CA HIS A 46 -22.04 -30.32 -31.36
C HIS A 46 -22.37 -29.33 -30.23
N TYR A 47 -22.26 -29.78 -28.97
CA TYR A 47 -22.45 -28.93 -27.77
C TYR A 47 -21.14 -28.37 -27.20
N HIS A 48 -20.01 -28.63 -27.87
CA HIS A 48 -18.67 -28.18 -27.45
C HIS A 48 -17.95 -27.42 -28.57
N PRO A 49 -18.56 -26.34 -29.11
CA PRO A 49 -18.07 -25.67 -30.32
C PRO A 49 -16.73 -24.95 -30.13
N PHE A 50 -16.26 -24.78 -28.90
CA PHE A 50 -14.99 -24.09 -28.58
C PHE A 50 -13.84 -25.06 -28.31
N HIS A 51 -14.03 -26.37 -28.45
CA HIS A 51 -12.93 -27.32 -28.32
C HIS A 51 -11.88 -27.12 -29.42
N ARG A 52 -10.62 -27.23 -29.03
CA ARG A 52 -9.48 -27.07 -29.92
C ARG A 52 -9.19 -28.37 -30.65
N MET A 53 -9.10 -28.29 -31.96
CA MET A 53 -8.88 -29.45 -32.82
C MET A 53 -7.53 -29.38 -33.52
N LYS A 54 -7.00 -30.55 -33.83
CA LYS A 54 -5.88 -30.74 -34.74
C LYS A 54 -6.27 -31.73 -35.82
N LEU A 55 -5.81 -31.48 -37.04
CA LEU A 55 -5.99 -32.38 -38.19
C LEU A 55 -4.65 -33.01 -38.55
N TRP A 56 -4.63 -34.33 -38.72
CA TRP A 56 -3.49 -35.06 -39.23
C TRP A 56 -3.31 -34.80 -40.73
N THR A 57 -2.14 -34.32 -41.14
CA THR A 57 -1.81 -34.03 -42.55
C THR A 57 -1.23 -35.22 -43.31
N GLY A 58 -0.96 -36.33 -42.60
CA GLY A 58 -0.16 -37.45 -43.11
C GLY A 58 1.22 -37.52 -42.46
N THR A 59 1.80 -36.37 -42.09
CA THR A 59 3.14 -36.30 -41.48
C THR A 59 3.15 -35.66 -40.09
N HIS A 60 2.26 -34.70 -39.83
CA HIS A 60 2.18 -34.02 -38.55
C HIS A 60 0.74 -33.53 -38.29
N PHE A 61 0.46 -33.13 -37.05
CA PHE A 61 -0.78 -32.46 -36.73
C PHE A 61 -0.68 -30.95 -36.99
N ARG A 62 -1.60 -30.41 -37.79
CA ARG A 62 -1.81 -28.97 -37.90
C ARG A 62 -2.98 -28.53 -37.00
N PRO A 63 -2.97 -27.29 -36.46
CA PRO A 63 -4.17 -26.69 -35.90
C PRO A 63 -5.31 -26.71 -36.92
N ALA A 64 -6.52 -27.04 -36.47
CA ALA A 64 -7.71 -27.09 -37.31
C ALA A 64 -8.93 -26.62 -36.51
N TRP A 65 -10.00 -26.26 -37.23
CA TRP A 65 -11.17 -25.65 -36.62
C TRP A 65 -12.42 -26.49 -36.79
N LEU A 66 -13.29 -26.50 -35.78
CA LEU A 66 -14.58 -27.19 -35.86
C LEU A 66 -15.49 -26.64 -36.97
N SER A 67 -15.26 -25.39 -37.42
CA SER A 67 -15.91 -24.84 -38.60
C SER A 67 -15.55 -25.56 -39.91
N GLU A 68 -14.35 -26.14 -40.02
CA GLU A 68 -13.96 -26.97 -41.18
C GLU A 68 -14.80 -28.26 -41.26
N LEU A 69 -15.30 -28.75 -40.12
CA LEU A 69 -16.22 -29.88 -40.02
C LEU A 69 -17.70 -29.49 -40.18
N GLY A 70 -17.99 -28.19 -40.28
CA GLY A 70 -19.35 -27.66 -40.36
C GLY A 70 -20.08 -27.58 -39.01
N VAL A 71 -19.36 -27.67 -37.87
CA VAL A 71 -19.94 -27.38 -36.56
C VAL A 71 -20.34 -25.90 -36.51
N CYS A 72 -21.53 -25.65 -36.01
CA CYS A 72 -22.08 -24.30 -35.88
C CYS A 72 -22.77 -24.14 -34.52
N VAL A 73 -22.81 -22.90 -34.05
CA VAL A 73 -23.49 -22.52 -32.81
C VAL A 73 -24.94 -22.19 -33.15
N HIS A 74 -25.88 -22.99 -32.68
CA HIS A 74 -27.30 -22.67 -32.82
C HIS A 74 -27.77 -21.88 -31.60
N LEU A 75 -28.42 -20.74 -31.85
CA LEU A 75 -29.01 -19.94 -30.81
C LEU A 75 -30.45 -20.38 -30.55
N GLY A 76 -30.87 -20.32 -29.29
CA GLY A 76 -32.16 -20.88 -28.85
C GLY A 76 -32.13 -22.41 -28.77
N HIS A 77 -33.27 -23.00 -28.42
CA HIS A 77 -33.49 -24.47 -28.38
C HIS A 77 -32.38 -25.28 -27.68
N GLN A 78 -31.76 -24.72 -26.63
CA GLN A 78 -30.66 -25.35 -25.87
C GLN A 78 -29.48 -25.77 -26.75
N GLY A 79 -29.16 -24.98 -27.79
CA GLY A 79 -28.04 -25.25 -28.70
C GLY A 79 -28.40 -26.17 -29.87
N ARG A 80 -29.66 -26.62 -29.98
CA ARG A 80 -30.15 -27.38 -31.14
C ARG A 80 -30.55 -26.43 -32.26
N ARG A 81 -30.56 -26.98 -33.48
CA ARG A 81 -31.04 -26.27 -34.66
C ARG A 81 -32.51 -25.83 -34.49
N CYS A 82 -32.81 -24.62 -34.96
CA CYS A 82 -34.17 -24.09 -34.98
C CYS A 82 -35.09 -24.97 -35.85
N PRO A 83 -36.26 -25.44 -35.35
CA PRO A 83 -37.16 -26.30 -36.10
C PRO A 83 -37.83 -25.58 -37.28
N GLN A 84 -37.86 -24.25 -37.27
CA GLN A 84 -38.38 -23.43 -38.37
C GLN A 84 -37.39 -23.29 -39.54
N LYS A 85 -36.15 -23.79 -39.42
CA LYS A 85 -35.16 -23.78 -40.50
C LYS A 85 -35.19 -25.09 -41.27
N GLU A 86 -35.34 -25.01 -42.59
CA GLU A 86 -35.34 -26.19 -43.47
C GLU A 86 -34.06 -27.05 -43.33
N VAL A 87 -34.23 -28.37 -43.27
CA VAL A 87 -33.11 -29.32 -43.18
C VAL A 87 -32.37 -29.39 -44.51
N GLN A 88 -31.21 -28.73 -44.62
CA GLN A 88 -30.33 -28.92 -45.78
C GLN A 88 -29.24 -29.95 -45.46
N ASN A 89 -29.25 -31.09 -46.15
CA ASN A 89 -28.19 -32.10 -46.11
C ASN A 89 -26.98 -31.60 -46.92
N PHE A 90 -25.80 -31.48 -46.30
CA PHE A 90 -24.56 -31.15 -47.03
C PHE A 90 -23.43 -32.13 -46.71
N THR A 91 -23.12 -32.96 -47.69
CA THR A 91 -21.87 -33.70 -47.84
C THR A 91 -21.06 -33.06 -48.96
N GLN A 92 -20.10 -32.18 -48.62
CA GLN A 92 -18.93 -31.97 -49.47
C GLN A 92 -17.85 -31.19 -48.71
N THR A 93 -16.76 -31.89 -48.41
CA THR A 93 -15.46 -31.34 -48.03
C THR A 93 -14.85 -30.63 -49.23
N VAL A 94 -14.62 -29.32 -49.16
CA VAL A 94 -13.80 -28.60 -50.15
C VAL A 94 -12.34 -28.77 -49.74
N ARG A 95 -11.55 -29.42 -50.60
CA ARG A 95 -10.09 -29.47 -50.51
C ARG A 95 -9.56 -28.17 -51.11
N ASP A 96 -8.88 -27.37 -50.30
CA ASP A 96 -8.16 -26.18 -50.74
C ASP A 96 -6.80 -26.65 -51.27
N THR A 97 -6.62 -26.62 -52.59
CA THR A 97 -5.34 -26.91 -53.24
C THR A 97 -4.55 -25.61 -53.30
N GLY A 98 -3.50 -25.53 -52.47
CA GLY A 98 -2.55 -24.44 -52.50
C GLY A 98 -1.72 -24.44 -53.79
N GLU A 99 -1.46 -23.24 -54.29
CA GLU A 99 -0.27 -22.97 -55.09
C GLU A 99 0.54 -21.91 -54.35
N GLU A 100 1.80 -22.27 -54.10
CA GLU A 100 2.86 -21.47 -53.52
C GLU A 100 3.38 -20.50 -54.58
N ASP A 101 3.65 -19.26 -54.21
CA ASP A 101 4.71 -18.47 -54.85
C ASP A 101 5.38 -17.60 -53.79
N TRP A 102 6.62 -17.97 -53.48
CA TRP A 102 7.55 -17.21 -52.66
C TRP A 102 8.57 -16.55 -53.61
N GLU A 103 8.64 -15.23 -53.64
CA GLU A 103 9.89 -14.52 -53.96
C GLU A 103 10.08 -13.33 -53.01
N ASP A 104 11.26 -13.31 -52.39
CA ASP A 104 11.77 -12.34 -51.41
C ASP A 104 12.18 -11.00 -52.06
N VAL A 105 11.94 -9.86 -51.39
CA VAL A 105 12.99 -8.84 -51.13
C VAL A 105 12.63 -8.05 -49.85
N ALA A 106 13.66 -7.84 -49.01
CA ALA A 106 13.62 -7.10 -47.76
C ALA A 106 13.65 -5.56 -47.92
N GLU A 107 13.32 -4.91 -46.80
CA GLU A 107 13.74 -3.58 -46.33
C GLU A 107 12.89 -2.31 -46.60
N GLN A 108 12.62 -1.65 -45.47
CA GLN A 108 12.53 -0.20 -45.19
C GLN A 108 11.16 0.45 -44.92
N GLU A 109 11.22 1.24 -43.84
CA GLU A 109 10.20 2.08 -43.21
C GLU A 109 9.88 3.32 -44.06
N GLN A 110 8.61 3.75 -44.12
CA GLN A 110 8.11 5.09 -43.74
C GLN A 110 6.79 5.48 -44.45
N GLU A 111 5.89 5.98 -43.61
CA GLU A 111 4.86 7.03 -43.77
C GLU A 111 4.02 7.21 -45.05
N ASP A 112 2.72 7.38 -44.76
CA ASP A 112 1.73 8.22 -45.43
C ASP A 112 1.39 7.99 -46.91
N GLY A 113 0.23 7.38 -47.13
CA GLY A 113 -0.45 7.40 -48.42
C GLY A 113 -1.78 6.68 -48.38
N LEU A 114 -2.88 7.43 -48.53
CA LEU A 114 -4.22 6.93 -48.83
C LEU A 114 -4.18 5.87 -49.93
N GLY A 115 -4.38 4.60 -49.55
CA GLY A 115 -4.53 3.47 -50.46
C GLY A 115 -5.87 2.80 -50.20
N LYS A 116 -6.75 2.87 -51.20
CA LYS A 116 -8.07 2.21 -51.24
C LYS A 116 -7.94 0.74 -50.81
N GLU A 117 -8.89 0.28 -49.99
CA GLU A 117 -9.14 -1.16 -49.84
C GLU A 117 -9.21 -1.77 -51.26
N PRO A 118 -8.61 -2.95 -51.51
CA PRO A 118 -8.89 -3.69 -52.72
C PRO A 118 -10.40 -3.93 -52.78
N GLU A 119 -11.05 -3.31 -53.76
CA GLU A 119 -12.45 -3.53 -54.14
C GLU A 119 -12.58 -4.94 -54.72
N GLU A 120 -12.33 -5.98 -53.92
CA GLU A 120 -12.56 -7.38 -54.32
C GLU A 120 -12.59 -8.32 -53.09
N MET A 121 -13.41 -7.97 -52.09
CA MET A 121 -14.04 -8.99 -51.23
C MET A 121 -15.36 -8.47 -50.62
N ARG A 122 -16.17 -7.80 -51.44
CA ARG A 122 -17.58 -7.55 -51.14
C ARG A 122 -18.44 -8.58 -51.85
N THR A 123 -18.67 -9.69 -51.16
CA THR A 123 -19.99 -10.32 -50.92
C THR A 123 -19.75 -11.78 -50.58
N ASP A 124 -19.78 -12.11 -49.29
CA ASP A 124 -20.21 -13.46 -48.90
C ASP A 124 -21.17 -13.34 -47.71
N PHE A 125 -22.26 -12.63 -47.99
CA PHE A 125 -23.48 -12.77 -47.21
C PHE A 125 -24.15 -14.09 -47.62
N SER A 126 -24.42 -14.93 -46.63
CA SER A 126 -25.32 -16.08 -46.73
C SER A 126 -24.83 -17.23 -47.63
N HIS A 127 -23.95 -18.07 -47.10
CA HIS A 127 -24.26 -19.49 -47.20
C HIS A 127 -25.48 -19.78 -46.30
N LYS A 128 -26.68 -19.75 -46.90
CA LYS A 128 -27.89 -20.43 -46.42
C LYS A 128 -28.29 -20.12 -44.95
N GLY A 129 -28.38 -18.83 -44.58
CA GLY A 129 -28.89 -18.43 -43.26
C GLY A 129 -27.93 -18.62 -42.07
N ARG A 130 -26.64 -18.88 -42.34
CA ARG A 130 -25.55 -18.95 -41.34
C ARG A 130 -24.72 -17.67 -41.32
N ARG A 131 -24.39 -17.20 -40.13
CA ARG A 131 -23.58 -16.00 -39.90
C ARG A 131 -22.20 -16.37 -39.40
N ARG A 132 -21.15 -16.03 -40.14
CA ARG A 132 -19.77 -16.17 -39.66
C ARG A 132 -19.48 -15.13 -38.56
N MET A 133 -19.02 -15.58 -37.40
CA MET A 133 -18.72 -14.73 -36.24
C MET A 133 -17.39 -15.12 -35.59
N VAL A 134 -16.71 -14.12 -35.04
CA VAL A 134 -15.53 -14.33 -34.19
C VAL A 134 -16.00 -14.54 -32.75
N LEU A 135 -15.81 -15.75 -32.23
CA LEU A 135 -16.20 -16.12 -30.87
C LEU A 135 -14.94 -16.28 -30.03
N VAL A 136 -14.81 -15.47 -28.99
CA VAL A 136 -13.64 -15.49 -28.09
C VAL A 136 -13.98 -16.31 -26.85
N ASP A 137 -13.18 -17.33 -26.57
CA ASP A 137 -13.31 -18.22 -25.42
C ASP A 137 -11.97 -18.39 -24.70
N THR A 138 -11.98 -18.93 -23.48
CA THR A 138 -10.77 -19.29 -22.71
C THR A 138 -9.83 -20.24 -23.48
N SER A 139 -10.39 -21.06 -24.37
CA SER A 139 -9.65 -21.96 -25.27
C SER A 139 -9.03 -21.29 -26.49
N GLY A 140 -9.33 -20.01 -26.76
CA GLY A 140 -8.80 -19.26 -27.90
C GLY A 140 -9.87 -18.46 -28.66
N ILE A 141 -9.49 -17.98 -29.84
CA ILE A 141 -10.31 -17.14 -30.72
C ILE A 141 -10.80 -18.01 -31.88
N HIS A 142 -12.11 -18.24 -31.93
CA HIS A 142 -12.75 -19.15 -32.87
C HIS A 142 -13.47 -18.39 -33.97
N ASP A 143 -13.44 -18.95 -35.18
CA ASP A 143 -14.19 -18.44 -36.32
C ASP A 143 -15.24 -19.48 -36.72
N LEU A 144 -16.48 -19.24 -36.28
CA LEU A 144 -17.56 -20.23 -36.33
C LEU A 144 -18.80 -19.65 -37.00
N TYR A 145 -19.61 -20.54 -37.56
CA TYR A 145 -20.94 -20.19 -38.02
C TYR A 145 -21.92 -20.16 -36.85
N VAL A 146 -22.77 -19.14 -36.82
CA VAL A 146 -23.84 -18.97 -35.84
C VAL A 146 -25.18 -18.94 -36.57
N GLU A 147 -26.12 -19.77 -36.13
CA GLU A 147 -27.49 -19.81 -36.62
C GLU A 147 -28.44 -19.20 -35.59
N VAL A 148 -29.13 -18.12 -35.97
CA VAL A 148 -30.13 -17.47 -35.12
C VAL A 148 -31.43 -18.27 -35.13
N CYS A 149 -32.15 -18.30 -33.99
CA CYS A 149 -33.51 -18.82 -33.91
C CYS A 149 -34.47 -17.86 -34.62
N GLU A 150 -35.36 -18.41 -35.45
CA GLU A 150 -36.33 -17.68 -36.27
C GLU A 150 -37.78 -18.05 -35.89
N CYS A 151 -38.00 -18.64 -34.71
CA CYS A 151 -39.34 -18.85 -34.19
C CYS A 151 -40.09 -17.52 -34.00
N PRO A 152 -41.43 -17.49 -34.10
CA PRO A 152 -42.23 -16.27 -33.93
C PRO A 152 -41.92 -15.50 -32.65
N ASP A 153 -41.70 -16.20 -31.54
CA ASP A 153 -41.40 -15.61 -30.22
C ASP A 153 -39.88 -15.42 -29.95
N SER A 154 -39.06 -15.52 -31.00
CA SER A 154 -37.61 -15.40 -30.85
C SER A 154 -37.20 -14.00 -30.39
N GLN A 155 -36.25 -13.95 -29.46
CA GLN A 155 -35.71 -12.69 -28.95
C GLN A 155 -34.76 -12.04 -29.98
N SER A 156 -34.35 -10.80 -29.73
CA SER A 156 -33.30 -10.16 -30.52
C SER A 156 -32.00 -10.99 -30.55
N ILE A 157 -31.19 -10.86 -31.60
CA ILE A 157 -29.93 -11.62 -31.75
C ILE A 157 -28.99 -11.46 -30.54
N HIS A 158 -28.89 -10.25 -29.97
CA HIS A 158 -28.03 -10.01 -28.80
C HIS A 158 -28.56 -10.71 -27.55
N ALA A 159 -29.89 -10.76 -27.36
CA ALA A 159 -30.50 -11.49 -26.26
C ALA A 159 -30.32 -13.00 -26.46
N GLN A 160 -30.49 -13.51 -27.67
CA GLN A 160 -30.24 -14.91 -28.01
C GLN A 160 -28.78 -15.32 -27.75
N LEU A 161 -27.80 -14.48 -28.10
CA LEU A 161 -26.39 -14.70 -27.77
C LEU A 161 -26.18 -14.74 -26.25
N MET A 162 -26.71 -13.78 -25.51
CA MET A 162 -26.56 -13.74 -24.04
C MET A 162 -27.22 -14.95 -23.35
N MET A 163 -28.39 -15.40 -23.84
CA MET A 163 -29.03 -16.64 -23.36
C MET A 163 -28.18 -17.88 -23.65
N ALA A 164 -27.37 -17.87 -24.72
CA ALA A 164 -26.42 -18.92 -25.06
C ALA A 164 -25.07 -18.78 -24.34
N GLY A 165 -24.92 -17.85 -23.39
CA GLY A 165 -23.66 -17.62 -22.66
C GLY A 165 -22.61 -16.82 -23.45
N LEU A 166 -23.03 -16.10 -24.50
CA LEU A 166 -22.19 -15.29 -25.36
C LEU A 166 -22.52 -13.80 -25.21
N PHE A 167 -21.58 -13.01 -24.74
CA PHE A 167 -21.70 -11.57 -24.63
C PHE A 167 -21.31 -10.89 -25.95
N PRO A 168 -22.25 -10.23 -26.66
CA PRO A 168 -21.96 -9.62 -27.95
C PRO A 168 -21.15 -8.33 -27.81
N ALA A 169 -20.18 -8.11 -28.71
CA ALA A 169 -19.37 -6.88 -28.73
C ALA A 169 -20.14 -5.62 -29.20
N THR A 170 -21.25 -5.85 -29.91
CA THR A 170 -22.20 -4.83 -30.40
C THR A 170 -23.62 -5.39 -30.37
N LEU A 171 -24.63 -4.54 -30.14
CA LEU A 171 -26.01 -5.00 -29.92
C LEU A 171 -26.86 -5.12 -31.20
N ARG A 172 -26.58 -4.28 -32.21
CA ARG A 172 -27.40 -4.20 -33.44
C ARG A 172 -27.08 -5.30 -34.43
N ASP A 173 -25.81 -5.46 -34.79
CA ASP A 173 -25.35 -6.45 -35.77
C ASP A 173 -24.06 -7.14 -35.26
N PRO A 174 -24.15 -8.07 -34.28
CA PRO A 174 -22.99 -8.66 -33.64
C PRO A 174 -22.16 -9.53 -34.60
N ARG A 175 -20.89 -9.18 -34.79
CA ARG A 175 -19.90 -9.97 -35.55
C ARG A 175 -18.84 -10.63 -34.66
N THR A 176 -18.75 -10.19 -33.41
CA THR A 176 -17.86 -10.72 -32.39
C THR A 176 -18.66 -10.94 -31.11
N ALA A 177 -18.44 -12.06 -30.43
CA ALA A 177 -18.97 -12.29 -29.09
C ALA A 177 -17.94 -13.00 -28.20
N PHE A 178 -18.07 -12.83 -26.90
CA PHE A 178 -17.16 -13.38 -25.89
C PHE A 178 -17.95 -14.34 -25.01
N THR A 179 -17.42 -15.53 -24.73
CA THR A 179 -18.06 -16.42 -23.74
C THR A 179 -18.07 -15.73 -22.37
N PHE A 180 -19.11 -16.00 -21.57
CA PHE A 180 -19.10 -15.52 -20.18
C PHE A 180 -17.87 -16.05 -19.41
N SER A 181 -17.43 -17.27 -19.75
CA SER A 181 -16.21 -17.88 -19.21
C SER A 181 -14.96 -17.05 -19.46
N VAL A 182 -14.72 -16.55 -20.68
CA VAL A 182 -13.51 -15.74 -20.95
C VAL A 182 -13.58 -14.37 -20.27
N LEU A 183 -14.78 -13.81 -20.10
CA LEU A 183 -14.96 -12.56 -19.38
C LEU A 183 -14.74 -12.71 -17.86
N ASP A 184 -15.23 -13.81 -17.28
CA ASP A 184 -14.98 -14.14 -15.87
C ASP A 184 -13.51 -14.51 -15.63
N ASP A 185 -12.88 -15.27 -16.54
CA ASP A 185 -11.45 -15.61 -16.48
C ASP A 185 -10.58 -14.34 -16.58
N TYR A 186 -10.83 -13.48 -17.56
CA TYR A 186 -10.11 -12.21 -17.69
C TYR A 186 -10.26 -11.33 -16.45
N ARG A 187 -11.49 -11.20 -15.94
CA ARG A 187 -11.76 -10.41 -14.74
C ARG A 187 -10.98 -10.93 -13.54
N LEU A 188 -10.99 -12.25 -13.32
CA LEU A 188 -10.27 -12.86 -12.21
C LEU A 188 -8.75 -12.77 -12.38
N GLU A 189 -8.22 -12.98 -13.59
CA GLU A 189 -6.80 -12.75 -13.90
C GLU A 189 -6.40 -11.29 -13.65
N ASN A 190 -7.25 -10.32 -14.00
CA ASN A 190 -6.99 -8.92 -13.72
C ASN A 190 -6.92 -8.65 -12.21
N LEU A 191 -7.85 -9.22 -11.42
CA LEU A 191 -7.89 -8.98 -9.97
C LEU A 191 -6.78 -9.72 -9.23
N GLN A 192 -6.51 -10.97 -9.58
CA GLN A 192 -5.58 -11.84 -8.86
C GLN A 192 -4.15 -11.70 -9.38
N CYS A 193 -3.95 -11.72 -10.69
CA CYS A 193 -2.63 -11.70 -11.33
C CYS A 193 -2.23 -10.31 -11.85
N LYS A 194 -3.13 -9.33 -11.80
CA LYS A 194 -2.89 -7.96 -12.27
C LYS A 194 -2.60 -7.90 -13.78
N THR A 195 -3.07 -8.92 -14.52
CA THR A 195 -2.91 -9.03 -15.97
C THR A 195 -3.68 -7.91 -16.67
N SER A 196 -3.00 -7.12 -17.52
CA SER A 196 -3.68 -6.13 -18.36
C SER A 196 -4.42 -6.79 -19.51
N ALA A 197 -5.45 -6.14 -20.05
CA ALA A 197 -6.18 -6.65 -21.22
C ALA A 197 -5.25 -7.01 -22.39
N TYR A 198 -4.19 -6.23 -22.59
CA TYR A 198 -3.21 -6.44 -23.66
C TYR A 198 -2.49 -7.79 -23.50
N HIS A 199 -1.95 -8.06 -22.31
CA HIS A 199 -1.27 -9.33 -22.04
C HIS A 199 -2.24 -10.51 -22.08
N TYR A 200 -3.45 -10.34 -21.55
CA TYR A 200 -4.47 -11.38 -21.59
C TYR A 200 -4.90 -11.72 -23.02
N TYR A 201 -5.16 -10.72 -23.86
CA TYR A 201 -5.48 -10.95 -25.27
C TYR A 201 -4.29 -11.56 -26.03
N GLY A 202 -3.06 -11.14 -25.70
CA GLY A 202 -1.83 -11.76 -26.21
C GLY A 202 -1.72 -13.25 -25.85
N LYS A 203 -2.09 -13.63 -24.62
CA LYS A 203 -2.21 -15.04 -24.20
C LYS A 203 -3.23 -15.79 -25.07
N LEU A 204 -4.43 -15.24 -25.29
CA LEU A 204 -5.44 -15.85 -26.15
C LEU A 204 -4.95 -16.06 -27.58
N ARG A 205 -4.22 -15.09 -28.16
CA ARG A 205 -3.62 -15.24 -29.50
C ARG A 205 -2.61 -16.38 -29.55
N ARG A 206 -1.75 -16.52 -28.54
CA ARG A 206 -0.76 -17.62 -28.47
C ARG A 206 -1.39 -18.98 -28.25
N ILE A 207 -2.46 -19.07 -27.45
CA ILE A 207 -3.26 -20.30 -27.30
C ILE A 207 -3.89 -20.67 -28.65
N THR A 208 -4.37 -19.67 -29.38
CA THR A 208 -5.03 -19.85 -30.68
C THR A 208 -4.08 -20.28 -31.79
N ASN A 209 -2.93 -19.63 -31.92
CA ASN A 209 -1.90 -20.00 -32.87
C ASN A 209 -0.53 -19.66 -32.27
N PRO A 210 0.19 -20.65 -31.70
CA PRO A 210 1.46 -20.40 -31.04
C PRO A 210 2.58 -20.08 -32.04
N ALA A 211 2.53 -20.64 -33.25
CA ALA A 211 3.53 -20.40 -34.29
C ALA A 211 3.38 -18.99 -34.89
N PHE A 212 2.14 -18.55 -35.12
CA PHE A 212 1.84 -17.26 -35.74
C PHE A 212 0.74 -16.51 -34.97
N PRO A 213 0.99 -16.04 -33.73
CA PRO A 213 -0.01 -15.29 -32.97
C PRO A 213 -0.43 -14.01 -33.71
N GLY A 214 0.46 -13.48 -34.55
CA GLY A 214 0.25 -12.35 -35.48
C GLY A 214 -0.97 -12.51 -36.39
N SER A 215 -1.22 -13.72 -36.91
CA SER A 215 -2.30 -13.99 -37.88
C SER A 215 -3.68 -14.16 -37.24
N VAL A 216 -3.73 -14.28 -35.91
CA VAL A 216 -5.00 -14.41 -35.17
C VAL A 216 -5.74 -13.07 -35.17
N LYS A 217 -7.03 -13.10 -35.53
CA LYS A 217 -7.90 -11.91 -35.59
C LYS A 217 -7.82 -11.09 -34.30
N ASP A 218 -7.51 -9.81 -34.43
CA ASP A 218 -7.44 -8.90 -33.29
C ASP A 218 -8.83 -8.35 -32.93
N ARG A 219 -9.25 -8.59 -31.70
CA ARG A 219 -10.49 -8.13 -31.04
C ARG A 219 -10.19 -7.55 -29.66
N TYR A 220 -8.97 -7.04 -29.47
CA TYR A 220 -8.52 -6.40 -28.24
C TYR A 220 -9.41 -5.20 -27.87
N ARG A 221 -9.79 -4.37 -28.85
CA ARG A 221 -10.65 -3.19 -28.63
C ARG A 221 -12.04 -3.59 -28.14
N GLU A 222 -12.59 -4.66 -28.69
CA GLU A 222 -13.86 -5.22 -28.27
C GLU A 222 -13.76 -5.78 -26.86
N LEU A 223 -12.68 -6.51 -26.51
CA LEU A 223 -12.43 -7.00 -25.15
C LEU A 223 -12.41 -5.85 -24.14
N LEU A 224 -11.72 -4.74 -24.44
CA LEU A 224 -11.71 -3.56 -23.56
C LEU A 224 -13.12 -3.03 -23.29
N ARG A 225 -14.00 -3.01 -24.29
CA ARG A 225 -15.38 -2.55 -24.13
C ARG A 225 -16.23 -3.53 -23.32
N VAL A 226 -16.26 -4.81 -23.73
CA VAL A 226 -17.17 -5.79 -23.11
C VAL A 226 -16.74 -6.15 -21.69
N SER A 227 -15.44 -6.13 -21.38
CA SER A 227 -14.95 -6.40 -20.02
C SER A 227 -15.39 -5.31 -19.03
N ARG A 228 -15.42 -4.04 -19.44
CA ARG A 228 -15.97 -2.93 -18.63
C ARG A 228 -17.46 -3.12 -18.35
N GLN A 229 -18.25 -3.45 -19.38
CA GLN A 229 -19.68 -3.72 -19.24
C GLN A 229 -19.93 -4.94 -18.36
N TRP A 230 -19.16 -6.01 -18.55
CA TRP A 230 -19.25 -7.23 -17.75
C TRP A 230 -18.96 -6.96 -16.27
N ARG A 231 -17.90 -6.21 -15.96
CA ARG A 231 -17.57 -5.77 -14.60
C ARG A 231 -18.72 -5.04 -13.93
N ASP A 232 -19.32 -4.06 -14.61
CA ASP A 232 -20.45 -3.30 -14.06
C ASP A 232 -21.67 -4.21 -13.80
N LEU A 233 -22.03 -5.07 -14.76
CA LEU A 233 -23.12 -6.04 -14.60
C LEU A 233 -22.90 -6.99 -13.41
N LYS A 234 -21.69 -7.53 -13.25
CA LYS A 234 -21.34 -8.39 -12.12
C LYS A 234 -21.43 -7.62 -10.80
N THR A 235 -20.94 -6.38 -10.77
CA THR A 235 -20.97 -5.52 -9.58
C THR A 235 -22.40 -5.20 -9.16
N ARG A 236 -23.27 -4.81 -10.09
CA ARG A 236 -24.70 -4.56 -9.85
C ARG A 236 -25.42 -5.82 -9.37
N LYS A 237 -25.15 -6.97 -10.00
CA LYS A 237 -25.71 -8.26 -9.58
C LYS A 237 -25.34 -8.58 -8.12
N TRP A 238 -24.07 -8.44 -7.74
CA TRP A 238 -23.63 -8.78 -6.39
C TRP A 238 -24.10 -7.83 -5.29
N HIS A 239 -24.35 -6.57 -5.62
CA HIS A 239 -24.92 -5.60 -4.69
C HIS A 239 -26.46 -5.56 -4.72
N GLY A 240 -27.11 -6.48 -5.44
CA GLY A 240 -28.57 -6.61 -5.45
C GLY A 240 -29.33 -5.68 -6.42
N PHE A 241 -28.63 -4.84 -7.18
CA PHE A 241 -29.23 -3.91 -8.14
C PHE A 241 -29.49 -4.53 -9.51
N GLY A 242 -28.96 -5.72 -9.78
CA GLY A 242 -29.15 -6.41 -11.07
C GLY A 242 -30.56 -6.96 -11.32
N HIS A 243 -31.44 -6.92 -10.31
CA HIS A 243 -32.79 -7.50 -10.36
C HIS A 243 -33.89 -6.49 -9.99
N THR A 244 -33.53 -5.20 -9.92
CA THR A 244 -34.44 -4.13 -9.49
C THR A 244 -34.34 -2.95 -10.46
N ASP A 245 -35.42 -2.19 -10.62
CA ASP A 245 -35.41 -0.94 -11.40
C ASP A 245 -34.80 0.25 -10.62
N VAL A 246 -34.32 0.01 -9.41
CA VAL A 246 -33.71 1.02 -8.56
C VAL A 246 -32.26 1.25 -8.99
N SER A 247 -31.92 2.51 -9.28
CA SER A 247 -30.52 2.89 -9.52
C SER A 247 -29.75 3.00 -8.18
N PRO A 248 -28.52 2.47 -8.11
CA PRO A 248 -27.67 2.65 -6.94
C PRO A 248 -27.32 4.13 -6.73
N LYS A 249 -27.21 4.52 -5.48
CA LYS A 249 -26.72 5.83 -5.02
C LYS A 249 -25.19 5.83 -4.90
N PRO A 250 -24.56 7.00 -4.72
CA PRO A 250 -23.12 7.10 -4.48
C PRO A 250 -22.63 6.15 -3.37
N GLY A 251 -21.64 5.33 -3.68
CA GLY A 251 -21.07 4.34 -2.75
C GLY A 251 -21.87 3.05 -2.53
N GLU A 252 -23.05 2.85 -3.13
CA GLU A 252 -23.85 1.64 -2.92
C GLU A 252 -23.32 0.40 -3.67
N LEU A 253 -22.40 0.58 -4.62
CA LEU A 253 -21.67 -0.51 -5.29
C LEU A 253 -20.29 -0.78 -4.68
N ALA A 254 -20.02 -0.26 -3.47
CA ALA A 254 -18.81 -0.53 -2.72
C ALA A 254 -19.09 -1.43 -1.50
N THR A 255 -18.41 -2.57 -1.45
CA THR A 255 -18.45 -3.50 -0.32
C THR A 255 -17.84 -2.83 0.91
N PHE A 256 -18.68 -2.52 1.90
CA PHE A 256 -18.22 -1.92 3.16
C PHE A 256 -17.79 -2.95 4.22
N CYS A 257 -17.07 -2.48 5.23
CA CYS A 257 -16.60 -3.31 6.33
C CYS A 257 -17.78 -3.89 7.15
N PRO A 258 -17.85 -5.22 7.37
CA PRO A 258 -18.94 -5.81 8.15
C PRO A 258 -18.83 -5.57 9.66
N VAL A 259 -17.69 -5.06 10.14
CA VAL A 259 -17.37 -4.92 11.57
C VAL A 259 -17.45 -3.48 12.05
N CYS A 260 -17.22 -2.51 11.17
CA CYS A 260 -17.43 -1.11 11.53
C CYS A 260 -18.86 -0.91 12.03
N SER A 261 -19.04 -0.14 13.11
CA SER A 261 -20.36 0.13 13.67
C SER A 261 -21.25 0.79 12.62
N GLN A 262 -22.41 0.18 12.38
CA GLN A 262 -23.45 0.60 11.45
C GLN A 262 -24.80 0.54 12.17
N PRO A 263 -25.28 1.70 12.67
CA PRO A 263 -26.60 1.85 13.26
C PRO A 263 -27.69 1.21 12.40
N GLY A 264 -28.50 0.34 13.00
CA GLY A 264 -29.59 -0.37 12.30
C GLY A 264 -29.17 -1.60 11.47
N ILE A 265 -27.87 -1.88 11.32
CA ILE A 265 -27.36 -3.03 10.55
C ILE A 265 -26.68 -4.05 11.47
N ASN A 266 -25.61 -3.65 12.17
CA ASN A 266 -24.78 -4.55 12.99
C ASN A 266 -24.57 -4.04 14.42
N THR A 267 -25.44 -3.15 14.88
CA THR A 267 -25.44 -2.60 16.24
C THR A 267 -26.70 -3.07 16.97
N PRO A 268 -26.61 -3.43 18.27
CA PRO A 268 -27.78 -3.86 19.05
C PRO A 268 -28.74 -2.68 19.28
N ALA A 269 -30.04 -2.90 19.46
CA ALA A 269 -31.02 -1.81 19.60
C ALA A 269 -30.68 -0.81 20.73
N ASN A 270 -30.05 -1.29 21.80
CA ASN A 270 -29.65 -0.50 22.97
C ASN A 270 -28.19 0.01 22.92
N TRP A 271 -27.58 0.03 21.74
CA TRP A 271 -26.18 0.47 21.57
C TRP A 271 -25.92 1.89 22.09
N LYS A 272 -26.96 2.73 22.11
CA LYS A 272 -26.92 4.11 22.64
C LYS A 272 -26.75 4.20 24.16
N ASP A 273 -26.90 3.11 24.90
CA ASP A 273 -26.62 3.05 26.34
C ASP A 273 -25.11 3.06 26.62
N HIS A 274 -24.33 2.55 25.65
CA HIS A 274 -22.86 2.45 25.71
C HIS A 274 -22.22 3.03 24.43
N PRO A 275 -22.45 4.32 24.14
CA PRO A 275 -21.98 4.98 22.92
C PRO A 275 -20.46 4.89 22.73
N GLU A 276 -19.71 4.82 23.83
CA GLU A 276 -18.25 4.71 23.87
C GLU A 276 -17.71 3.40 23.26
N ARG A 277 -18.55 2.38 23.10
CA ARG A 277 -18.18 1.10 22.45
C ARG A 277 -18.31 1.16 20.93
N HIS A 278 -18.96 2.20 20.41
CA HIS A 278 -19.31 2.34 19.00
C HIS A 278 -18.56 3.50 18.38
N ILE A 279 -17.23 3.44 18.45
CA ILE A 279 -16.32 4.41 17.82
C ILE A 279 -16.01 3.96 16.40
N ARG A 280 -16.01 4.90 15.46
CA ARG A 280 -15.47 4.67 14.12
C ARG A 280 -14.08 5.26 14.00
N VAL A 281 -13.14 4.45 13.52
CA VAL A 281 -11.76 4.87 13.27
C VAL A 281 -11.52 4.87 11.77
N THR A 282 -11.17 6.04 11.26
CA THR A 282 -10.82 6.28 9.87
C THR A 282 -9.38 6.75 9.77
N MET A 283 -8.63 6.11 8.89
CA MET A 283 -7.28 6.49 8.50
C MET A 283 -7.33 7.12 7.10
N LEU A 284 -6.58 8.20 6.91
CA LEU A 284 -6.43 8.89 5.62
C LEU A 284 -4.98 8.75 5.16
N ASP A 285 -4.78 8.47 3.87
CA ASP A 285 -3.46 8.55 3.25
C ASP A 285 -3.59 8.83 1.75
N SER A 286 -2.47 9.22 1.14
CA SER A 286 -2.33 9.52 -0.28
C SER A 286 -1.36 8.59 -1.00
N ASN A 287 -1.71 8.28 -2.25
CA ASN A 287 -0.92 7.45 -3.14
C ASN A 287 -0.56 8.17 -4.45
N MET A 288 0.69 8.57 -4.56
CA MET A 288 1.25 9.29 -5.71
C MET A 288 1.74 8.38 -6.85
N LYS A 289 1.54 7.06 -6.75
CA LYS A 289 1.82 6.12 -7.85
C LYS A 289 0.62 5.94 -8.77
N GLN A 290 -0.60 6.19 -8.30
CA GLN A 290 -1.83 6.07 -9.08
C GLN A 290 -2.04 7.31 -9.95
N VAL A 291 -1.18 7.49 -10.94
CA VAL A 291 -1.21 8.62 -11.88
C VAL A 291 -2.08 8.32 -13.10
N GLN A 292 -2.41 9.35 -13.87
CA GLN A 292 -3.08 9.23 -15.16
C GLN A 292 -2.57 10.27 -16.16
N LEU A 293 -2.32 9.84 -17.39
CA LEU A 293 -1.99 10.71 -18.51
C LEU A 293 -3.22 11.48 -19.01
N TYR A 294 -3.01 12.60 -19.73
CA TYR A 294 -4.09 13.24 -20.47
C TYR A 294 -4.60 12.33 -21.59
N MET A 295 -5.92 12.29 -21.77
CA MET A 295 -6.56 11.57 -22.86
C MET A 295 -6.35 12.33 -24.17
N HIS A 296 -6.04 11.60 -25.25
CA HIS A 296 -5.99 12.18 -26.59
C HIS A 296 -7.39 12.55 -27.13
N ARG A 297 -8.42 11.78 -26.75
CA ARG A 297 -9.81 11.93 -27.23
C ARG A 297 -10.80 11.89 -26.05
N PRO A 298 -10.81 12.92 -25.17
CA PRO A 298 -11.71 12.96 -24.01
C PRO A 298 -13.19 12.94 -24.38
N GLU A 299 -13.56 13.44 -25.55
CA GLU A 299 -14.93 13.46 -26.08
C GLU A 299 -15.52 12.06 -26.35
N LEU A 300 -14.67 11.03 -26.39
CA LEU A 300 -15.07 9.64 -26.57
C LEU A 300 -15.11 8.86 -25.23
N ASP A 301 -14.82 9.49 -24.09
CA ASP A 301 -14.95 8.81 -22.81
C ASP A 301 -16.43 8.54 -22.50
N VAL A 302 -16.72 7.31 -22.10
CA VAL A 302 -18.06 6.87 -21.74
C VAL A 302 -17.98 6.27 -20.35
N GLN A 303 -18.76 6.82 -19.44
CA GLN A 303 -18.83 6.36 -18.06
C GLN A 303 -19.93 5.30 -17.89
N VAL A 304 -19.57 4.14 -17.36
CA VAL A 304 -20.54 3.06 -17.08
C VAL A 304 -21.07 3.16 -15.65
N SER A 305 -20.19 3.50 -14.70
CA SER A 305 -20.55 3.78 -13.31
C SER A 305 -19.90 5.09 -12.87
N SER A 306 -20.71 6.07 -12.49
CA SER A 306 -20.23 7.35 -11.96
C SER A 306 -20.35 7.35 -10.45
N GLY A 307 -19.22 7.38 -9.74
CA GLY A 307 -19.09 7.45 -8.27
C GLY A 307 -19.96 6.48 -7.45
N LEU A 308 -20.39 5.37 -8.04
CA LEU A 308 -21.20 4.35 -7.36
C LEU A 308 -20.35 3.47 -6.42
N GLY A 309 -19.02 3.47 -6.58
CA GLY A 309 -18.07 2.68 -5.79
C GLY A 309 -17.31 3.50 -4.74
N PHE A 310 -15.98 3.40 -4.75
CA PHE A 310 -15.10 4.10 -3.81
C PHE A 310 -14.68 5.47 -4.33
N MET A 311 -14.43 5.59 -5.63
CA MET A 311 -14.17 6.86 -6.29
C MET A 311 -15.38 7.79 -6.15
N VAL A 312 -15.14 9.07 -5.89
CA VAL A 312 -16.19 10.09 -5.84
C VAL A 312 -16.75 10.40 -7.23
N MET A 313 -17.99 10.92 -7.27
CA MET A 313 -18.65 11.37 -8.51
C MET A 313 -17.78 12.45 -9.20
N PRO A 314 -17.30 12.25 -10.45
CA PRO A 314 -16.41 13.20 -11.09
C PRO A 314 -17.04 14.59 -11.30
N GLU A 315 -18.28 14.68 -11.77
CA GLU A 315 -18.92 15.96 -12.06
C GLU A 315 -19.12 16.80 -10.78
N TRP A 316 -19.61 16.16 -9.72
CA TRP A 316 -19.76 16.80 -8.41
C TRP A 316 -18.41 17.20 -7.83
N TYR A 317 -17.38 16.37 -7.98
CA TYR A 317 -16.06 16.64 -7.44
C TYR A 317 -15.38 17.81 -8.16
N GLU A 318 -15.46 17.86 -9.49
CA GLU A 318 -14.98 19.00 -10.27
C GLU A 318 -15.70 20.30 -9.85
N GLU A 319 -17.01 20.24 -9.62
CA GLU A 319 -17.78 21.40 -9.14
C GLU A 319 -17.35 21.84 -7.73
N HIS A 320 -17.13 20.89 -6.83
CA HIS A 320 -16.57 21.16 -5.50
C HIS A 320 -15.20 21.85 -5.60
N LEU A 321 -14.33 21.39 -6.50
CA LEU A 321 -12.99 21.95 -6.71
C LEU A 321 -12.98 23.34 -7.34
N LYS A 322 -14.01 23.72 -8.13
CA LYS A 322 -14.15 25.09 -8.65
C LYS A 322 -14.45 26.09 -7.54
N HIS A 323 -15.19 25.67 -6.52
CA HIS A 323 -15.66 26.55 -5.45
C HIS A 323 -14.84 26.47 -4.15
N SER A 324 -14.05 25.40 -3.96
CA SER A 324 -13.16 25.26 -2.81
C SER A 324 -11.81 25.93 -3.04
N LYS A 325 -11.31 26.59 -2.00
CA LYS A 325 -9.98 27.23 -1.99
C LYS A 325 -9.00 26.38 -1.21
N GLU A 326 -7.79 26.21 -1.73
CA GLU A 326 -6.70 25.59 -0.98
C GLU A 326 -6.15 26.59 0.06
N PRO A 327 -6.13 26.24 1.35
CA PRO A 327 -5.60 27.12 2.38
C PRO A 327 -4.09 27.29 2.25
N ARG A 328 -3.59 28.53 2.39
CA ARG A 328 -2.16 28.78 2.59
C ARG A 328 -1.86 28.71 4.10
N GLN A 329 -1.15 27.68 4.53
CA GLN A 329 -0.75 27.52 5.92
C GLN A 329 0.77 27.37 6.01
N ARG A 330 1.38 28.08 6.95
CA ARG A 330 2.80 27.91 7.27
C ARG A 330 2.93 26.69 8.17
N SER A 331 3.80 25.74 7.81
CA SER A 331 4.09 24.59 8.66
C SER A 331 4.61 25.08 10.01
N THR A 332 3.93 24.67 11.09
CA THR A 332 4.33 24.91 12.48
C THR A 332 5.04 23.69 13.10
N CYS A 333 5.13 22.59 12.35
CA CYS A 333 5.84 21.37 12.71
C CYS A 333 7.06 21.19 11.78
N ASN A 334 7.89 20.18 12.08
CA ASN A 334 8.92 19.70 11.16
C ASN A 334 8.33 19.54 9.76
N ALA A 335 8.93 20.22 8.79
CA ALA A 335 8.53 20.09 7.41
C ALA A 335 8.88 18.67 6.96
N HIS A 336 7.87 17.82 6.79
CA HIS A 336 8.03 16.58 6.07
C HIS A 336 8.41 16.93 4.62
N ARG A 337 9.71 16.93 4.30
CA ARG A 337 10.25 17.17 2.94
C ARG A 337 9.56 16.33 1.85
N ALA A 338 8.86 15.27 2.24
CA ALA A 338 8.03 14.44 1.38
C ALA A 338 6.78 15.17 0.83
N VAL A 339 6.13 16.06 1.60
CA VAL A 339 4.91 16.77 1.19
C VAL A 339 5.21 17.82 0.12
N ASP A 340 6.27 18.61 0.30
CA ASP A 340 6.66 19.68 -0.65
C ASP A 340 7.06 19.14 -2.03
N LYS A 341 7.65 17.95 -2.10
CA LYS A 341 8.04 17.30 -3.37
C LYS A 341 6.87 16.62 -4.10
N ARG A 342 5.77 16.28 -3.40
CA ARG A 342 4.58 15.63 -3.99
C ARG A 342 3.69 16.61 -4.74
N ASN A 343 3.79 17.92 -4.45
CA ASN A 343 2.92 18.96 -5.01
C ASN A 343 3.39 19.57 -6.34
N VAL A 344 4.27 18.88 -7.07
CA VAL A 344 4.74 19.33 -8.39
C VAL A 344 3.76 18.87 -9.46
N LYS A 345 3.03 19.83 -10.05
CA LYS A 345 2.21 19.59 -11.25
C LYS A 345 3.10 19.09 -12.39
N ARG A 346 2.81 17.89 -12.91
CA ARG A 346 3.53 17.31 -14.05
C ARG A 346 2.73 17.60 -15.32
N LYS A 347 3.38 18.18 -16.34
CA LYS A 347 2.69 18.65 -17.56
C LYS A 347 1.97 17.54 -18.33
N ASN A 348 2.48 16.33 -18.27
CA ASN A 348 1.92 15.16 -18.98
C ASN A 348 0.82 14.42 -18.21
N LEU A 349 0.61 14.73 -16.92
CA LEU A 349 -0.36 14.04 -16.07
C LEU A 349 -1.62 14.90 -15.87
N ARG A 350 -2.78 14.27 -16.07
CA ARG A 350 -4.07 14.79 -15.60
C ARG A 350 -4.18 14.54 -14.10
N VAL A 351 -3.99 13.30 -13.67
CA VAL A 351 -4.05 12.88 -12.26
C VAL A 351 -2.64 12.60 -11.74
N THR A 352 -2.27 13.24 -10.64
CA THR A 352 -0.94 13.13 -10.01
C THR A 352 -0.88 12.11 -8.87
N GLY A 353 -2.03 11.56 -8.47
CA GLY A 353 -2.18 10.59 -7.39
C GLY A 353 -3.64 10.48 -6.96
N ILE A 354 -3.90 9.66 -5.94
CA ILE A 354 -5.21 9.54 -5.30
C ILE A 354 -5.10 9.73 -3.79
N GLY A 355 -6.15 10.22 -3.16
CA GLY A 355 -6.34 10.18 -1.70
C GLY A 355 -7.47 9.22 -1.36
N THR A 356 -7.37 8.51 -0.23
CA THR A 356 -8.44 7.60 0.22
C THR A 356 -8.63 7.67 1.73
N ALA A 357 -9.77 7.15 2.17
CA ALA A 357 -10.00 6.74 3.56
C ALA A 357 -10.10 5.21 3.68
N ALA A 358 -9.53 4.63 4.75
CA ALA A 358 -9.75 3.24 5.15
C ALA A 358 -10.13 3.16 6.64
N CYS A 359 -10.89 2.14 7.02
CA CYS A 359 -11.17 1.88 8.44
C CYS A 359 -10.05 1.06 9.10
N MET A 360 -10.02 1.00 10.44
CA MET A 360 -9.07 0.21 11.22
C MET A 360 -9.06 -1.31 10.91
N HIS A 361 -10.09 -1.81 10.22
CA HIS A 361 -10.16 -3.21 9.76
C HIS A 361 -9.49 -3.43 8.40
N GLY A 362 -8.95 -2.37 7.79
CA GLY A 362 -8.27 -2.41 6.50
C GLY A 362 -9.21 -2.56 5.32
N CYS A 363 -10.41 -1.94 5.41
CA CYS A 363 -11.33 -1.82 4.29
C CYS A 363 -11.38 -0.34 3.85
N PHE A 364 -11.29 -0.09 2.54
CA PHE A 364 -11.53 1.22 1.95
C PHE A 364 -12.96 1.68 2.26
N LEU A 365 -13.17 2.98 2.47
CA LEU A 365 -14.51 3.53 2.70
C LEU A 365 -15.19 3.87 1.36
N PRO A 366 -16.46 3.47 1.18
CA PRO A 366 -17.28 3.85 0.04
C PRO A 366 -17.32 5.35 -0.19
N HIS A 367 -17.28 5.75 -1.46
CA HIS A 367 -17.35 7.14 -1.91
C HIS A 367 -16.33 8.08 -1.24
N ALA A 368 -15.18 7.57 -0.79
CA ALA A 368 -14.17 8.31 -0.04
C ALA A 368 -12.77 8.27 -0.69
N THR A 369 -12.70 8.03 -2.00
CA THR A 369 -11.47 8.07 -2.80
C THR A 369 -11.55 9.18 -3.83
N VAL A 370 -10.51 10.02 -3.92
CA VAL A 370 -10.46 11.17 -4.82
C VAL A 370 -9.21 11.18 -5.68
N ASP A 371 -9.31 11.72 -6.89
CA ASP A 371 -8.17 12.02 -7.74
C ASP A 371 -7.52 13.36 -7.38
N PHE A 372 -6.19 13.43 -7.50
CA PHE A 372 -5.42 14.66 -7.32
C PHE A 372 -5.00 15.27 -8.66
N TYR A 373 -5.17 16.59 -8.82
CA TYR A 373 -4.82 17.31 -10.06
C TYR A 373 -3.56 18.20 -9.94
N GLY A 374 -2.85 18.12 -8.82
CA GLY A 374 -1.70 18.98 -8.50
C GLY A 374 -1.06 18.63 -7.17
N GLY A 375 -0.91 17.34 -6.89
CA GLY A 375 -0.48 16.79 -5.60
C GLY A 375 -1.58 16.78 -4.54
N GLU A 376 -1.16 16.55 -3.30
CA GLU A 376 -2.04 16.45 -2.14
C GLU A 376 -2.44 17.84 -1.64
N GLN A 377 -3.72 18.15 -1.80
CA GLN A 377 -4.32 19.41 -1.38
C GLN A 377 -5.34 19.13 -0.28
N GLN A 378 -5.41 19.97 0.75
CA GLN A 378 -6.32 19.77 1.87
C GLN A 378 -7.77 19.75 1.40
N ARG A 379 -8.16 20.60 0.43
CA ARG A 379 -9.52 20.61 -0.12
C ARG A 379 -9.93 19.29 -0.78
N MET A 380 -8.98 18.52 -1.29
CA MET A 380 -9.24 17.19 -1.88
C MET A 380 -9.40 16.14 -0.77
N MET A 381 -8.52 16.17 0.23
CA MET A 381 -8.61 15.27 1.40
C MET A 381 -9.86 15.53 2.26
N ASP A 382 -10.39 16.76 2.25
CA ASP A 382 -11.64 17.11 2.91
C ASP A 382 -12.82 16.31 2.36
N VAL A 383 -12.84 16.07 1.04
CA VAL A 383 -13.84 15.23 0.40
C VAL A 383 -13.73 13.79 0.90
N CYS A 384 -12.52 13.19 0.87
CA CYS A 384 -12.29 11.84 1.39
C CYS A 384 -12.81 11.71 2.82
N LEU A 385 -12.41 12.65 3.68
CA LEU A 385 -12.75 12.61 5.08
C LEU A 385 -14.25 12.79 5.31
N VAL A 386 -14.89 13.78 4.70
CA VAL A 386 -16.33 14.03 4.93
C VAL A 386 -17.17 12.82 4.50
N TYR A 387 -16.93 12.25 3.33
CA TYR A 387 -17.69 11.06 2.91
C TYR A 387 -17.42 9.84 3.79
N SER A 388 -16.17 9.66 4.25
CA SER A 388 -15.82 8.61 5.21
C SER A 388 -16.59 8.75 6.53
N LEU A 389 -16.91 9.98 6.95
CA LEU A 389 -17.66 10.28 8.17
C LEU A 389 -19.17 10.14 8.01
N GLN A 390 -19.70 10.17 6.78
CA GLN A 390 -21.14 10.12 6.49
C GLN A 390 -21.67 8.72 6.20
N TYR A 391 -20.84 7.82 5.68
CA TYR A 391 -21.30 6.51 5.19
C TYR A 391 -21.79 5.57 6.31
N ASN A 392 -23.08 5.25 6.38
CA ASN A 392 -23.68 4.35 7.39
C ASN A 392 -23.29 4.66 8.85
N SER A 393 -23.15 5.94 9.18
CA SER A 393 -22.62 6.41 10.46
C SER A 393 -23.61 7.29 11.25
N GLU A 394 -24.85 7.44 10.78
CA GLU A 394 -25.84 8.29 11.42
C GLU A 394 -26.05 7.92 12.90
N GLY A 395 -25.90 8.91 13.78
CA GLY A 395 -26.02 8.73 15.23
C GLY A 395 -24.73 8.31 15.93
N ILE A 396 -23.68 7.86 15.21
CA ILE A 396 -22.40 7.49 15.82
C ILE A 396 -21.78 8.71 16.53
N PRO A 397 -21.51 8.63 17.84
CA PRO A 397 -21.17 9.80 18.66
C PRO A 397 -19.72 10.22 18.54
N ILE A 398 -18.81 9.29 18.19
CA ILE A 398 -17.36 9.53 18.20
C ILE A 398 -16.75 8.98 16.91
N MET A 399 -16.00 9.85 16.23
CA MET A 399 -15.19 9.51 15.06
C MET A 399 -13.74 9.82 15.37
N MET A 400 -12.87 8.83 15.23
CA MET A 400 -11.43 8.99 15.32
C MET A 400 -10.85 9.07 13.91
N ILE A 401 -10.10 10.13 13.65
CA ILE A 401 -9.46 10.37 12.37
C ILE A 401 -7.95 10.33 12.60
N ILE A 402 -7.27 9.47 11.87
CA ILE A 402 -5.81 9.36 11.88
C ILE A 402 -5.30 9.79 10.51
N TYR A 403 -4.34 10.71 10.51
CA TYR A 403 -3.72 11.24 9.29
C TYR A 403 -2.34 11.79 9.62
N ASP A 404 -1.36 11.57 8.74
CA ASP A 404 0.04 11.96 8.95
C ASP A 404 0.21 13.40 9.40
N ILE A 405 -0.47 14.33 8.74
CA ILE A 405 -0.35 15.76 9.01
C ILE A 405 -1.49 16.29 9.89
N MET A 406 -2.14 15.44 10.70
CA MET A 406 -3.32 15.83 11.48
C MET A 406 -3.07 17.02 12.42
N CYS A 407 -1.85 17.18 12.95
CA CYS A 407 -1.49 18.33 13.79
C CYS A 407 -1.54 19.68 13.05
N GLN A 408 -1.51 19.67 11.71
CA GLN A 408 -1.64 20.85 10.86
C GLN A 408 -3.03 20.88 10.20
N TYR A 409 -3.37 19.80 9.50
CA TYR A 409 -4.62 19.63 8.75
C TYR A 409 -5.86 19.81 9.64
N GLY A 410 -5.83 19.21 10.84
CA GLY A 410 -6.95 19.15 11.76
C GLY A 410 -7.28 20.47 12.47
N ILE A 411 -6.39 21.48 12.42
CA ILE A 411 -6.60 22.78 13.09
C ILE A 411 -7.81 23.49 12.46
N HIS A 412 -7.83 23.59 11.14
CA HIS A 412 -8.83 24.36 10.40
C HIS A 412 -9.87 23.49 9.68
N PHE A 413 -9.80 22.16 9.80
CA PHE A 413 -10.67 21.23 9.08
C PHE A 413 -12.16 21.58 9.19
N VAL A 414 -12.69 21.73 10.40
CA VAL A 414 -14.11 22.03 10.63
C VAL A 414 -14.51 23.38 9.98
N ALA A 415 -13.67 24.40 10.16
CA ALA A 415 -13.91 25.72 9.56
C ALA A 415 -13.85 25.68 8.02
N ARG A 416 -12.92 24.90 7.44
CA ARG A 416 -12.85 24.70 5.98
C ARG A 416 -14.12 24.04 5.46
N VAL A 417 -14.55 22.94 6.07
CA VAL A 417 -15.75 22.22 5.60
C VAL A 417 -16.99 23.11 5.69
N HIS A 418 -17.18 23.87 6.78
CA HIS A 418 -18.28 24.83 6.88
C HIS A 418 -18.22 25.98 5.86
N SER A 419 -17.04 26.29 5.31
CA SER A 419 -16.91 27.29 4.24
C SER A 419 -17.29 26.76 2.85
N TYR A 420 -17.39 25.44 2.70
CA TYR A 420 -17.74 24.80 1.43
C TYR A 420 -19.25 24.80 1.22
N LYS A 421 -19.67 24.91 -0.04
CA LYS A 421 -21.09 24.87 -0.42
C LYS A 421 -21.66 23.44 -0.52
N LEU A 422 -20.81 22.48 -0.88
CA LEU A 422 -21.22 21.14 -1.29
C LEU A 422 -20.85 20.02 -0.30
N LEU A 423 -20.15 20.35 0.79
CA LEU A 423 -19.74 19.39 1.83
C LEU A 423 -20.32 19.82 3.17
N ASN A 424 -20.79 18.84 3.94
CA ASN A 424 -21.33 19.07 5.28
C ASN A 424 -20.81 18.00 6.24
N LEU A 425 -20.43 18.40 7.45
CA LEU A 425 -20.10 17.44 8.50
C LEU A 425 -21.38 16.77 9.03
N PRO A 426 -21.31 15.49 9.46
CA PRO A 426 -22.40 14.89 10.21
C PRO A 426 -22.64 15.66 11.52
N ALA A 427 -23.91 15.78 11.91
CA ALA A 427 -24.30 16.51 13.11
C ALA A 427 -23.93 15.75 14.39
N ASN A 428 -23.65 16.49 15.47
CA ASN A 428 -23.49 15.96 16.84
C ASN A 428 -22.43 14.87 17.01
N VAL A 429 -21.30 14.95 16.29
CA VAL A 429 -20.19 14.01 16.41
C VAL A 429 -18.96 14.61 17.08
N GLU A 430 -18.37 13.89 18.03
CA GLU A 430 -17.04 14.20 18.57
C GLU A 430 -15.96 13.69 17.61
N ILE A 431 -15.13 14.60 17.09
CA ILE A 431 -14.00 14.24 16.21
C ILE A 431 -12.71 14.16 17.03
N ARG A 432 -12.19 12.95 17.24
CA ARG A 432 -10.87 12.69 17.83
C ARG A 432 -9.82 12.65 16.73
N LYS A 433 -8.70 13.32 16.96
CA LYS A 433 -7.66 13.56 15.94
C LYS A 433 -6.37 12.87 16.37
N GLY A 434 -5.79 12.07 15.49
CA GLY A 434 -4.54 11.36 15.73
C GLY A 434 -3.61 11.33 14.52
N ILE A 435 -2.39 10.88 14.75
CA ILE A 435 -1.34 10.67 13.75
C ILE A 435 -0.82 9.25 13.93
N GLY A 436 -0.53 8.52 12.84
CA GLY A 436 -0.02 7.15 12.92
C GLY A 436 1.27 7.05 13.75
N LEU A 437 1.47 5.93 14.44
CA LEU A 437 2.59 5.67 15.34
C LEU A 437 3.94 5.69 14.63
N PHE A 438 3.98 5.34 13.34
CA PHE A 438 5.24 5.45 12.59
C PHE A 438 5.52 6.91 12.25
N HIS A 439 4.49 7.62 11.76
CA HIS A 439 4.61 9.00 11.31
C HIS A 439 4.85 10.00 12.44
N ILE A 440 4.28 9.79 13.64
CA ILE A 440 4.34 10.73 14.76
C ILE A 440 5.78 11.07 15.20
N HIS A 441 6.71 10.13 15.06
CA HIS A 441 8.12 10.35 15.41
C HIS A 441 8.86 11.31 14.46
N GLY A 442 8.30 11.60 13.28
CA GLY A 442 8.82 12.63 12.38
C GLY A 442 8.35 14.05 12.73
N HIS A 443 7.42 14.20 13.67
CA HIS A 443 6.89 15.50 14.11
C HIS A 443 7.78 16.12 15.19
N VAL A 444 7.43 17.34 15.63
CA VAL A 444 8.04 17.93 16.83
C VAL A 444 7.64 17.13 18.07
N ASP A 445 8.47 17.14 19.10
CA ASP A 445 8.30 16.27 20.28
C ASP A 445 6.92 16.42 20.94
N GLU A 446 6.38 17.64 21.00
CA GLU A 446 5.08 17.90 21.62
C GLU A 446 3.92 17.23 20.86
N CYS A 447 4.09 16.90 19.58
CA CYS A 447 3.06 16.18 18.83
C CYS A 447 2.83 14.78 19.38
N PHE A 448 3.85 14.14 19.97
CA PHE A 448 3.75 12.78 20.48
C PHE A 448 2.64 12.66 21.52
N ALA A 449 2.73 13.41 22.62
CA ALA A 449 1.69 13.39 23.65
C ALA A 449 0.33 13.89 23.15
N ARG A 450 0.32 14.83 22.20
CA ARG A 450 -0.91 15.49 21.72
C ARG A 450 -1.74 14.64 20.75
N TYR A 451 -1.10 13.85 19.89
CA TYR A 451 -1.76 13.22 18.74
C TYR A 451 -1.50 11.71 18.58
N THR A 452 -0.69 11.08 19.43
CA THR A 452 -0.50 9.63 19.34
C THR A 452 -1.82 8.87 19.59
N PRO A 453 -2.14 7.82 18.80
CA PRO A 453 -3.36 7.03 19.00
C PRO A 453 -3.35 6.32 20.37
N SER A 454 -2.17 6.04 20.92
CA SER A 454 -1.99 5.39 22.23
C SER A 454 -2.61 6.15 23.39
N PHE A 455 -2.78 7.48 23.27
CA PHE A 455 -3.41 8.29 24.32
C PHE A 455 -4.86 8.65 23.98
N LEU A 456 -5.37 8.29 22.81
CA LEU A 456 -6.77 8.55 22.41
C LEU A 456 -7.71 7.53 23.06
N PRO A 457 -8.64 7.91 23.94
CA PRO A 457 -9.57 6.97 24.53
C PRO A 457 -10.38 6.24 23.46
N GLY A 458 -10.50 4.93 23.61
CA GLY A 458 -11.24 4.07 22.69
C GLY A 458 -10.56 3.76 21.36
N SER A 459 -9.30 4.18 21.13
CA SER A 459 -8.52 3.76 19.96
C SER A 459 -8.17 2.27 20.00
N GLY A 460 -7.97 1.73 21.21
CA GLY A 460 -7.33 0.43 21.39
C GLY A 460 -5.84 0.47 21.00
N GLU A 461 -5.22 -0.70 20.85
CA GLU A 461 -3.85 -0.78 20.35
C GLU A 461 -3.87 -0.74 18.81
N VAL A 462 -3.69 0.47 18.26
CA VAL A 462 -3.67 0.71 16.82
C VAL A 462 -2.43 1.50 16.43
N ASP A 463 -1.76 1.08 15.37
CA ASP A 463 -0.65 1.82 14.78
C ASP A 463 -1.13 3.02 13.95
N GLY A 464 -2.32 2.93 13.34
CA GLY A 464 -2.83 3.96 12.45
C GLY A 464 -2.31 3.87 11.01
N GLU A 465 -1.60 2.80 10.65
CA GLU A 465 -0.82 2.64 9.41
C GLU A 465 -1.50 1.66 8.42
N ILE A 466 -2.82 1.53 8.51
CA ILE A 466 -3.53 0.47 7.78
C ILE A 466 -3.66 0.78 6.29
N VAL A 467 -3.77 2.06 5.90
CA VAL A 467 -4.00 2.46 4.49
C VAL A 467 -2.76 2.15 3.66
N GLU A 468 -1.58 2.33 4.25
CA GLU A 468 -0.26 2.05 3.72
C GLU A 468 -0.14 0.58 3.31
N THR A 469 -0.78 -0.34 4.05
CA THR A 469 -0.81 -1.77 3.73
C THR A 469 -1.69 -2.11 2.53
N LEU A 470 -2.62 -1.23 2.15
CA LEU A 470 -3.53 -1.44 1.02
C LEU A 470 -2.93 -0.96 -0.30
N TRP A 471 -1.91 -0.12 -0.25
CA TRP A 471 -1.27 0.42 -1.45
C TRP A 471 -0.48 -0.57 -2.29
N PRO A 472 0.35 -1.49 -1.75
CA PRO A 472 1.15 -2.38 -2.59
C PRO A 472 0.29 -3.22 -3.57
N PRO A 473 -0.82 -3.85 -3.14
CA PRO A 473 -1.71 -4.56 -4.07
C PRO A 473 -2.34 -3.66 -5.13
N LEU A 474 -2.74 -2.44 -4.78
CA LEU A 474 -3.35 -1.50 -5.72
C LEU A 474 -2.30 -0.91 -6.70
N ASN A 475 -1.08 -0.68 -6.22
CA ASN A 475 0.03 -0.17 -7.03
C ASN A 475 0.45 -1.14 -8.14
N ALA A 476 0.13 -2.42 -8.02
CA ALA A 476 0.42 -3.40 -9.05
C ALA A 476 -0.35 -3.12 -10.36
N ILE A 477 -1.48 -2.39 -10.32
CA ILE A 477 -2.20 -1.98 -11.53
C ILE A 477 -1.86 -0.57 -12.03
N ALA A 478 -1.06 0.22 -11.29
CA ALA A 478 -0.83 1.63 -11.56
C ALA A 478 -0.41 1.92 -13.01
N ARG A 479 0.53 1.12 -13.55
CA ARG A 479 1.01 1.26 -14.94
C ARG A 479 -0.07 0.94 -15.97
N SER A 480 -0.92 -0.05 -15.69
CA SER A 480 -2.01 -0.41 -16.61
C SER A 480 -3.12 0.64 -16.61
N THR A 481 -3.38 1.27 -15.48
CA THR A 481 -4.39 2.33 -15.32
C THR A 481 -3.91 3.70 -15.78
N GLU A 482 -2.60 3.94 -15.86
CA GLU A 482 -2.00 5.23 -16.22
C GLU A 482 -2.45 5.74 -17.61
N GLY A 483 -2.56 4.83 -18.58
CA GLY A 483 -3.00 5.12 -19.95
C GLY A 483 -4.49 4.88 -20.22
N MET A 484 -5.28 4.51 -19.20
CA MET A 484 -6.72 4.30 -19.37
C MET A 484 -7.46 5.64 -19.45
N SER A 485 -8.65 5.61 -20.07
CA SER A 485 -9.59 6.74 -19.96
C SER A 485 -10.00 6.96 -18.51
N ILE A 486 -10.54 8.14 -18.19
CA ILE A 486 -10.90 8.52 -16.82
C ILE A 486 -11.90 7.52 -16.25
N SER A 487 -12.98 7.27 -16.99
CA SER A 487 -14.03 6.34 -16.58
C SER A 487 -13.51 4.91 -16.40
N SER A 488 -12.77 4.39 -17.40
CA SER A 488 -12.22 3.03 -17.34
C SER A 488 -11.22 2.84 -16.19
N ARG A 489 -10.42 3.88 -15.88
CA ARG A 489 -9.49 3.87 -14.75
C ARG A 489 -10.23 3.79 -13.42
N GLN A 490 -11.22 4.66 -13.22
CA GLN A 490 -12.01 4.70 -11.97
C GLN A 490 -12.74 3.37 -11.75
N GLU A 491 -13.40 2.84 -12.77
CA GLU A 491 -14.06 1.52 -12.73
C GLU A 491 -13.09 0.38 -12.36
N THR A 492 -11.84 0.44 -12.86
CA THR A 492 -10.81 -0.56 -12.53
C THR A 492 -10.32 -0.41 -11.09
N ILE A 493 -10.08 0.81 -10.62
CA ILE A 493 -9.67 1.06 -9.24
C ILE A 493 -10.77 0.62 -8.27
N ASP A 494 -12.03 0.98 -8.55
CA ASP A 494 -13.19 0.58 -7.75
C ASP A 494 -13.31 -0.94 -7.64
N GLU A 495 -13.12 -1.68 -8.74
CA GLU A 495 -13.17 -3.14 -8.70
C GLU A 495 -12.06 -3.75 -7.85
N HIS A 496 -10.83 -3.22 -7.93
CA HIS A 496 -9.71 -3.70 -7.12
C HIS A 496 -9.86 -3.35 -5.64
N MET A 497 -10.43 -2.19 -5.32
CA MET A 497 -10.79 -1.82 -3.94
C MET A 497 -11.91 -2.72 -3.41
N ASN A 498 -12.91 -3.05 -4.24
CA ASN A 498 -13.98 -3.99 -3.90
C ASN A 498 -13.43 -5.39 -3.61
N ASP A 499 -12.56 -5.92 -4.48
CA ASP A 499 -11.92 -7.22 -4.27
C ASP A 499 -11.07 -7.24 -2.99
N SER A 500 -10.35 -6.15 -2.70
CA SER A 500 -9.64 -5.98 -1.43
C SER A 500 -10.58 -6.06 -0.23
N ASN A 501 -11.67 -5.29 -0.24
CA ASN A 501 -12.65 -5.29 0.84
C ASN A 501 -13.36 -6.65 0.98
N TYR A 502 -13.71 -7.31 -0.14
CA TYR A 502 -14.30 -8.64 -0.14
C TYR A 502 -13.37 -9.70 0.46
N LYS A 503 -12.07 -9.68 0.11
CA LYS A 503 -11.06 -10.58 0.73
C LYS A 503 -10.96 -10.35 2.24
N LYS A 504 -11.03 -9.09 2.70
CA LYS A 504 -11.09 -8.76 4.13
C LYS A 504 -12.37 -9.28 4.77
N PHE A 505 -13.52 -9.10 4.11
CA PHE A 505 -14.82 -9.58 4.55
C PHE A 505 -14.80 -11.09 4.79
N VAL A 506 -14.36 -11.87 3.80
CA VAL A 506 -14.29 -13.34 3.88
C VAL A 506 -13.32 -13.80 4.98
N GLY A 507 -12.18 -13.13 5.12
CA GLY A 507 -11.18 -13.45 6.15
C GLY A 507 -11.51 -12.93 7.55
N MET A 508 -12.59 -12.16 7.72
CA MET A 508 -12.81 -11.33 8.91
C MET A 508 -12.98 -12.16 10.18
N VAL A 509 -13.79 -13.22 10.14
CA VAL A 509 -14.08 -14.07 11.30
C VAL A 509 -12.80 -14.70 11.85
N VAL A 510 -11.95 -15.22 10.96
CA VAL A 510 -10.66 -15.83 11.33
C VAL A 510 -9.74 -14.77 11.96
N ALA A 511 -9.66 -13.59 11.37
CA ALA A 511 -8.85 -12.50 11.88
C ALA A 511 -9.31 -12.02 13.26
N LEU A 512 -10.62 -11.83 13.47
CA LEU A 512 -11.20 -11.39 14.74
C LEU A 512 -11.00 -12.44 15.85
N LYS A 513 -11.21 -13.73 15.57
CA LYS A 513 -10.97 -14.80 16.55
C LYS A 513 -9.52 -14.81 17.04
N ARG A 514 -8.57 -14.62 16.13
CA ARG A 514 -7.14 -14.52 16.47
C ARG A 514 -6.86 -13.27 17.30
N ARG A 515 -7.35 -12.10 16.88
CA ARG A 515 -7.17 -10.82 17.60
C ARG A 515 -7.77 -10.87 19.00
N HIS A 516 -8.99 -11.37 19.16
CA HIS A 516 -9.65 -11.49 20.46
C HIS A 516 -8.82 -12.34 21.45
N ARG A 517 -8.32 -13.50 21.02
CA ARG A 517 -7.45 -14.35 21.87
C ARG A 517 -6.19 -13.61 22.30
N ALA A 518 -5.54 -12.90 21.37
CA ALA A 518 -4.37 -12.09 21.68
C ALA A 518 -4.69 -10.96 22.65
N SER A 519 -5.82 -10.27 22.48
CA SER A 519 -6.27 -9.19 23.37
C SER A 519 -6.59 -9.69 24.78
N VAL A 520 -7.22 -10.87 24.93
CA VAL A 520 -7.48 -11.47 26.26
C VAL A 520 -6.17 -11.80 26.98
N ALA A 521 -5.21 -12.39 26.27
CA ALA A 521 -3.89 -12.66 26.85
C ALA A 521 -3.15 -11.37 27.20
N GLY A 522 -3.16 -10.38 26.31
CA GLY A 522 -2.55 -9.06 26.51
C GLY A 522 -3.15 -8.30 27.69
N LEU A 523 -4.47 -8.40 27.90
CA LEU A 523 -5.16 -7.77 29.03
C LEU A 523 -4.63 -8.29 30.37
N ALA A 524 -4.46 -9.61 30.51
CA ALA A 524 -3.93 -10.19 31.75
C ALA A 524 -2.51 -9.68 32.07
N THR A 525 -1.66 -9.57 31.06
CA THR A 525 -0.31 -9.01 31.21
C THR A 525 -0.35 -7.53 31.55
N ALA A 526 -1.14 -6.74 30.83
CA ALA A 526 -1.25 -5.30 31.04
C ALA A 526 -1.79 -4.96 32.43
N ASP A 527 -2.79 -5.71 32.91
CA ASP A 527 -3.38 -5.57 34.24
C ASP A 527 -2.37 -5.89 35.35
N THR A 528 -1.54 -6.92 35.17
CA THR A 528 -0.45 -7.24 36.10
C THR A 528 0.57 -6.10 36.21
N VAL A 529 1.05 -5.60 35.06
CA VAL A 529 2.02 -4.49 35.02
C VAL A 529 1.41 -3.21 35.60
N TYR A 530 0.15 -2.93 35.30
CA TYR A 530 -0.56 -1.76 35.81
C TYR A 530 -0.68 -1.80 37.33
N ARG A 531 -1.04 -2.95 37.92
CA ARG A 531 -1.09 -3.11 39.39
C ARG A 531 0.27 -2.90 40.03
N GLN A 532 1.31 -3.54 39.51
CA GLN A 532 2.68 -3.37 40.02
C GLN A 532 3.14 -1.91 39.97
N PHE A 533 2.82 -1.21 38.88
CA PHE A 533 3.08 0.22 38.77
C PHE A 533 2.33 1.02 39.85
N CYS A 534 1.04 0.75 40.05
CA CYS A 534 0.25 1.42 41.08
C CYS A 534 0.74 1.14 42.51
N GLU A 535 1.14 -0.09 42.81
CA GLU A 535 1.69 -0.49 44.11
C GLU A 535 3.04 0.20 44.41
N SER A 536 3.80 0.58 43.38
CA SER A 536 5.07 1.29 43.52
C SER A 536 4.93 2.81 43.78
N ALA A 537 3.71 3.35 43.69
CA ALA A 537 3.43 4.78 43.83
C ALA A 537 2.59 5.08 45.08
N SER A 538 2.77 6.27 45.67
CA SER A 538 1.92 6.71 46.77
C SER A 538 0.49 7.03 46.31
N THR A 539 -0.48 6.89 47.20
CA THR A 539 -1.89 7.22 46.93
C THR A 539 -2.07 8.66 46.45
N GLU A 540 -1.28 9.59 47.00
CA GLU A 540 -1.33 11.00 46.60
C GLU A 540 -0.78 11.20 45.17
N GLN A 541 0.32 10.54 44.79
CA GLN A 541 0.82 10.57 43.42
C GLN A 541 -0.21 10.05 42.43
N LEU A 542 -0.83 8.89 42.73
CA LEU A 542 -1.87 8.32 41.87
C LEU A 542 -3.06 9.27 41.70
N ARG A 543 -3.50 9.93 42.80
CA ARG A 543 -4.57 10.93 42.75
C ARG A 543 -4.20 12.13 41.87
N GLN A 544 -2.98 12.63 42.01
CA GLN A 544 -2.48 13.75 41.21
C GLN A 544 -2.40 13.40 39.73
N TRP A 545 -1.83 12.24 39.39
CA TRP A 545 -1.75 11.77 38.01
C TRP A 545 -3.13 11.56 37.40
N LYS A 546 -4.08 10.97 38.14
CA LYS A 546 -5.44 10.79 37.64
C LYS A 546 -6.15 12.12 37.38
N LYS A 547 -5.98 13.11 38.26
CA LYS A 547 -6.51 14.45 38.06
C LYS A 547 -5.90 15.11 36.82
N ALA A 548 -4.60 14.96 36.62
CA ALA A 548 -3.91 15.52 35.47
C ALA A 548 -4.34 14.85 34.16
N GLU A 549 -4.52 13.52 34.17
CA GLU A 549 -5.07 12.73 33.06
C GLU A 549 -6.46 13.23 32.64
N VAL A 550 -7.38 13.38 33.59
CA VAL A 550 -8.75 13.86 33.33
C VAL A 550 -8.73 15.27 32.73
N ASN A 551 -7.91 16.17 33.29
CA ASN A 551 -7.77 17.52 32.77
C ASN A 551 -7.21 17.53 31.33
N ALA A 552 -6.19 16.71 31.06
CA ALA A 552 -5.59 16.57 29.75
C ALA A 552 -6.60 16.07 28.70
N GLN A 553 -7.32 14.99 29.03
CA GLN A 553 -8.29 14.38 28.13
C GLN A 553 -9.50 15.30 27.86
N THR A 554 -10.00 15.99 28.89
CA THR A 554 -11.13 16.94 28.75
C THR A 554 -10.72 18.18 27.93
N GLY A 555 -9.48 18.65 28.11
CA GLY A 555 -8.95 19.84 27.44
C GLY A 555 -8.43 19.60 26.02
N ARG A 556 -8.13 18.35 25.62
CA ARG A 556 -7.40 17.98 24.40
C ARG A 556 -7.79 18.77 23.15
N GLN A 557 -9.09 18.91 22.89
CA GLN A 557 -9.59 19.53 21.65
C GLN A 557 -9.39 21.05 21.62
N ARG A 558 -9.55 21.71 22.78
CA ARG A 558 -9.47 23.18 22.91
C ARG A 558 -8.06 23.65 23.23
N THR A 559 -7.34 22.85 24.00
CA THR A 559 -6.00 23.15 24.50
C THR A 559 -5.13 21.91 24.36
N PRO A 560 -4.59 21.65 23.14
CA PRO A 560 -3.75 20.47 22.90
C PRO A 560 -2.58 20.35 23.87
N SER A 561 -1.97 21.46 24.29
CA SER A 561 -0.88 21.48 25.28
C SER A 561 -1.22 20.90 26.66
N ALA A 562 -2.52 20.71 26.98
CA ALA A 562 -2.90 19.99 28.19
C ALA A 562 -2.44 18.52 28.16
N MET A 563 -2.20 17.97 26.97
CA MET A 563 -1.68 16.62 26.77
C MET A 563 -0.19 16.49 27.12
N ASP A 564 0.58 17.57 27.21
CA ASP A 564 2.04 17.56 27.48
C ASP A 564 2.39 16.97 28.87
N VAL A 565 1.38 16.62 29.68
CA VAL A 565 1.55 15.84 30.91
C VAL A 565 2.02 14.41 30.64
N TYR A 566 1.74 13.86 29.46
CA TYR A 566 2.19 12.52 29.07
C TYR A 566 3.65 12.50 28.60
N ASP A 567 4.29 13.65 28.44
CA ASP A 567 5.71 13.73 28.07
C ASP A 567 6.63 13.49 29.26
N VAL A 568 7.73 12.78 29.00
CA VAL A 568 8.79 12.57 29.99
C VAL A 568 9.71 13.79 30.02
N LYS A 569 9.51 14.67 31.01
CA LYS A 569 10.36 15.86 31.20
C LYS A 569 11.60 15.51 32.04
N THR A 570 12.69 15.08 31.41
CA THR A 570 13.99 14.97 32.10
C THR A 570 14.68 16.34 32.13
N LYS A 571 14.88 16.94 33.30
CA LYS A 571 15.72 18.13 33.44
C LYS A 571 17.18 17.75 33.16
N LYS A 572 17.75 18.27 32.07
CA LYS A 572 19.18 18.09 31.78
C LYS A 572 19.97 18.79 32.90
N ALA A 573 20.91 18.07 33.52
CA ALA A 573 21.80 18.66 34.52
C ALA A 573 22.75 19.66 33.86
N ASP A 574 23.21 20.66 34.60
CA ASP A 574 24.08 21.70 34.06
C ASP A 574 25.40 21.09 33.58
N GLY A 575 25.73 21.33 32.31
CA GLY A 575 26.99 20.93 31.70
C GLY A 575 28.16 21.84 32.09
N LYS A 576 29.39 21.43 31.74
CA LYS A 576 30.63 22.14 32.08
C LYS A 576 30.62 23.60 31.63
N ALA A 577 30.08 23.89 30.44
CA ALA A 577 30.04 25.25 29.90
C ALA A 577 29.15 26.20 30.73
N VAL A 578 27.99 25.72 31.20
CA VAL A 578 27.07 26.49 32.05
C VAL A 578 27.73 26.72 33.41
N VAL A 579 28.33 25.68 33.99
CA VAL A 579 29.04 25.79 35.27
C VAL A 579 30.23 26.75 35.17
N GLN A 580 31.01 26.67 34.09
CA GLN A 580 32.13 27.58 33.84
C GLN A 580 31.67 29.04 33.76
N LYS A 581 30.60 29.32 33.01
CA LYS A 581 30.04 30.68 32.93
C LYS A 581 29.67 31.21 34.31
N ASN A 582 28.93 30.42 35.09
CA ASN A 582 28.49 30.80 36.44
C ASN A 582 29.68 31.04 37.40
N LEU A 583 30.77 30.28 37.25
CA LEU A 583 31.98 30.46 38.05
C LEU A 583 32.78 31.71 37.63
N VAL A 584 32.91 31.99 36.34
CA VAL A 584 33.59 33.20 35.82
C VAL A 584 32.85 34.47 36.23
N GLU A 585 31.52 34.46 36.24
CA GLU A 585 30.72 35.60 36.72
C GLU A 585 30.97 35.88 38.21
N LYS A 586 31.10 34.82 39.03
CA LYS A 586 31.43 34.93 40.46
C LYS A 586 32.87 35.37 40.74
N GLU A 587 33.80 35.13 39.81
CA GLU A 587 35.19 35.63 39.93
C GLU A 587 35.30 37.15 39.95
N GLN A 588 34.29 37.86 39.43
CA GLN A 588 34.32 39.33 39.38
C GLN A 588 34.16 39.98 40.77
N GLY A 589 33.69 39.25 41.79
CA GLY A 589 33.42 39.78 43.14
C GLY A 589 34.34 39.33 44.28
N ASP A 590 35.07 38.22 44.15
CA ASP A 590 35.65 37.49 45.31
C ASP A 590 37.16 37.71 45.59
N GLY A 591 37.82 38.69 44.95
CA GLY A 591 39.24 39.00 45.24
C GLY A 591 40.26 37.90 44.88
N VAL A 592 39.83 36.83 44.21
CA VAL A 592 40.70 35.78 43.67
C VAL A 592 41.37 36.26 42.37
N VAL A 593 42.58 35.76 42.07
CA VAL A 593 43.24 36.00 40.78
C VAL A 593 42.28 35.68 39.63
N ARG A 594 41.95 36.71 38.83
CA ARG A 594 41.02 36.59 37.69
C ARG A 594 41.53 35.58 36.68
N GLY A 595 40.62 34.75 36.13
CA GLY A 595 40.94 33.79 35.07
C GLY A 595 41.33 32.39 35.56
N THR A 596 41.21 32.13 36.87
CA THR A 596 41.52 30.82 37.46
C THR A 596 40.54 29.72 37.04
N THR A 597 39.25 30.05 36.87
CA THR A 597 38.23 29.13 36.33
C THR A 597 38.53 28.78 34.87
N SER A 598 38.92 29.78 34.05
CA SER A 598 39.29 29.54 32.65
C SER A 598 40.55 28.68 32.55
N TRP A 599 41.54 28.92 33.42
CA TRP A 599 42.75 28.10 33.50
C TRP A 599 42.43 26.65 33.88
N LEU A 600 41.62 26.42 34.91
CA LEU A 600 41.16 25.07 35.28
C LEU A 600 40.38 24.41 34.14
N SER A 601 39.44 25.13 33.51
CA SER A 601 38.63 24.58 32.41
C SER A 601 39.50 24.14 31.21
N GLN A 602 40.54 24.93 30.89
CA GLN A 602 41.52 24.61 29.86
C GLN A 602 42.36 23.39 30.24
N GLY A 603 42.83 23.29 31.48
CA GLY A 603 43.54 22.12 31.98
C GLY A 603 42.68 20.84 31.93
N LEU A 604 41.40 20.94 32.30
CA LEU A 604 40.43 19.85 32.17
C LEU A 604 40.24 19.43 30.70
N LYS A 605 40.17 20.40 29.78
CA LYS A 605 40.02 20.15 28.34
C LYS A 605 41.26 19.45 27.75
N LEU A 606 42.45 19.88 28.16
CA LEU A 606 43.69 19.22 27.77
C LEU A 606 43.75 17.79 28.33
N GLN A 607 43.36 17.57 29.59
CA GLN A 607 43.32 16.23 30.17
C GLN A 607 42.34 15.32 29.44
N GLU A 608 41.18 15.85 29.07
CA GLU A 608 40.19 15.13 28.29
C GLU A 608 40.74 14.73 26.91
N GLN A 609 41.46 15.62 26.22
CA GLN A 609 42.15 15.29 24.96
C GLN A 609 43.21 14.21 25.13
N GLN A 610 43.96 14.22 26.24
CA GLN A 610 44.93 13.15 26.54
C GLN A 610 44.24 11.80 26.71
N VAL A 611 43.09 11.76 27.38
CA VAL A 611 42.30 10.54 27.59
C VAL A 611 41.66 10.03 26.29
N LEU A 612 41.23 10.94 25.42
CA LEU A 612 40.58 10.59 24.15
C LEU A 612 41.58 10.12 23.08
N ASN A 613 42.81 10.63 23.10
CA ASN A 613 43.86 10.31 22.12
C ASN A 613 44.77 9.14 22.55
N ASP A 614 44.60 8.58 23.75
CA ASP A 614 45.43 7.46 24.22
C ASP A 614 44.96 6.14 23.59
N THR A 615 45.68 5.71 22.54
CA THR A 615 45.44 4.45 21.82
C THR A 615 45.83 3.21 22.61
N SER A 616 46.49 3.34 23.78
CA SER A 616 46.86 2.19 24.62
C SER A 616 45.67 1.46 25.25
N TRP A 617 44.48 2.06 25.17
CA TRP A 617 43.24 1.48 25.66
C TRP A 617 42.46 0.66 24.62
N ASP A 618 42.91 0.63 23.36
CA ASP A 618 42.21 -0.07 22.27
C ASP A 618 42.49 -1.60 22.22
N ASP A 619 43.38 -2.12 23.08
CA ASP A 619 43.80 -3.54 23.18
C ASP A 619 43.23 -4.30 24.41
N LEU A 620 42.08 -3.92 24.97
CA LEU A 620 41.60 -4.43 26.26
C LEU A 620 40.26 -5.17 26.20
N ASP A 621 40.27 -6.41 25.68
CA ASP A 621 39.21 -7.40 25.93
C ASP A 621 39.36 -8.10 27.31
N ASN A 622 40.39 -7.77 28.09
CA ASN A 622 40.56 -8.26 29.46
C ASN A 622 41.44 -7.28 30.26
N LEU A 623 40.87 -6.61 31.28
CA LEU A 623 41.44 -6.39 32.62
C LEU A 623 40.76 -5.22 33.37
N ASP A 624 40.79 -5.33 34.70
CA ASP A 624 40.18 -4.48 35.72
C ASP A 624 40.35 -2.96 35.58
N PRO A 625 39.41 -2.17 36.13
CA PRO A 625 39.41 -0.72 36.00
C PRO A 625 40.54 -0.04 36.80
N ILE A 626 41.39 0.65 36.04
CA ILE A 626 41.95 1.98 36.30
C ILE A 626 42.92 2.12 37.48
N ALA A 627 44.21 2.21 37.16
CA ALA A 627 45.16 3.00 37.94
C ALA A 627 45.60 4.22 37.10
N PRO A 628 45.66 5.44 37.65
CA PRO A 628 46.26 6.56 36.93
C PRO A 628 47.75 6.27 36.71
N PRO A 629 48.36 6.74 35.61
CA PRO A 629 49.79 6.60 35.41
C PRO A 629 50.51 7.36 36.53
N ARG A 630 51.08 6.63 37.49
CA ARG A 630 52.05 7.18 38.45
C ARG A 630 53.34 7.41 37.67
N THR A 631 53.60 8.64 37.28
CA THR A 631 54.91 9.03 36.76
C THR A 631 55.92 9.01 37.91
N THR A 632 56.65 7.90 38.05
CA THR A 632 57.95 7.94 38.71
C THR A 632 58.88 8.71 37.79
N LEU A 633 59.33 9.88 38.25
CA LEU A 633 60.39 10.68 37.62
C LEU A 633 61.68 9.86 37.55
N ARG A 634 61.84 9.00 36.53
CA ARG A 634 63.12 8.48 36.05
C ARG A 634 62.92 7.69 34.75
N GLN A 635 63.57 8.21 33.71
CA GLN A 635 64.01 7.57 32.46
C GLN A 635 62.97 7.43 31.31
N ALA A 636 63.42 7.87 30.12
CA ALA A 636 62.73 8.12 28.84
C ALA A 636 61.86 9.39 28.78
N ALA A 637 62.04 10.18 27.71
CA ALA A 637 61.27 11.40 27.44
C ALA A 637 59.78 11.04 27.29
N VAL A 638 58.97 11.35 28.30
CA VAL A 638 57.52 11.17 28.25
C VAL A 638 56.97 12.09 27.15
N PRO A 639 56.22 11.57 26.16
CA PRO A 639 55.59 12.40 25.14
C PRO A 639 54.74 13.50 25.79
N PRO A 640 54.72 14.74 25.25
CA PRO A 640 53.92 15.84 25.81
C PRO A 640 52.45 15.47 26.06
N GLU A 641 51.90 14.58 25.24
CA GLU A 641 50.53 14.07 25.29
C GLU A 641 50.28 13.16 26.51
N ARG A 642 51.33 12.67 27.18
CA ARG A 642 51.25 11.80 28.37
C ARG A 642 51.75 12.47 29.65
N LEU A 643 52.12 13.74 29.59
CA LEU A 643 52.52 14.50 30.78
C LEU A 643 51.29 14.80 31.65
N ALA A 644 51.41 14.53 32.95
CA ALA A 644 50.36 14.82 33.90
C ALA A 644 50.11 16.34 33.98
N ILE A 645 48.88 16.76 33.71
CA ILE A 645 48.48 18.16 33.80
C ILE A 645 48.28 18.50 35.28
N THR A 646 49.00 19.51 35.75
CA THR A 646 48.94 19.98 37.13
C THR A 646 47.60 20.64 37.44
N LEU A 647 46.69 19.89 38.05
CA LEU A 647 45.38 20.34 38.53
C LEU A 647 45.27 20.08 40.05
N PRO A 648 44.40 20.79 40.79
CA PRO A 648 44.14 20.46 42.19
C PRO A 648 43.85 18.96 42.43
N SER A 649 43.20 18.27 41.48
CA SER A 649 42.92 16.83 41.57
C SER A 649 44.15 15.92 41.41
N THR A 650 45.24 16.40 40.84
CA THR A 650 46.46 15.61 40.57
C THR A 650 47.57 15.86 41.59
N ILE A 651 47.33 16.75 42.56
CA ILE A 651 48.28 17.13 43.60
C ILE A 651 47.86 16.48 44.93
N SER A 652 48.84 16.11 45.75
CA SER A 652 48.60 15.47 47.05
C SER A 652 47.66 16.30 47.94
N PRO A 653 46.68 15.67 48.62
CA PRO A 653 45.77 16.33 49.56
C PRO A 653 46.40 17.26 50.58
N LYS A 654 47.64 16.95 51.02
CA LYS A 654 48.38 17.77 51.98
C LYS A 654 48.71 19.17 51.44
N VAL A 655 48.98 19.29 50.14
CA VAL A 655 49.48 20.53 49.52
C VAL A 655 48.42 21.61 49.51
N TRP A 656 47.17 21.29 49.12
CA TRP A 656 46.11 22.31 49.13
C TRP A 656 45.60 22.64 50.53
N GLN A 657 45.76 21.72 51.50
CA GLN A 657 45.50 21.99 52.93
C GLN A 657 46.53 22.99 53.50
N GLU A 658 47.81 22.81 53.18
CA GLU A 658 48.90 23.68 53.65
C GLU A 658 48.97 25.02 52.91
N LYS A 659 48.62 25.06 51.62
CA LYS A 659 48.71 26.26 50.75
C LYS A 659 47.41 27.06 50.63
N LYS A 660 46.34 26.69 51.35
CA LYS A 660 45.01 27.34 51.34
C LYS A 660 44.35 27.44 49.95
N TRP A 661 44.45 26.38 49.13
CA TRP A 661 43.87 26.34 47.77
C TRP A 661 42.40 25.87 47.71
N ASP A 662 41.64 25.98 48.80
CA ASP A 662 40.28 25.42 48.86
C ASP A 662 39.34 26.06 47.82
N ALA A 663 39.48 27.36 47.53
CA ALA A 663 38.70 28.01 46.47
C ALA A 663 38.95 27.42 45.07
N LEU A 664 40.21 27.08 44.74
CA LEU A 664 40.56 26.42 43.47
C LEU A 664 40.06 24.98 43.42
N ARG A 665 40.17 24.26 44.54
CA ARG A 665 39.62 22.91 44.72
C ARG A 665 38.11 22.89 44.47
N GLN A 666 37.35 23.78 45.10
CA GLN A 666 35.89 23.86 44.96
C GLN A 666 35.46 24.22 43.52
N ARG A 667 36.22 25.09 42.85
CA ARG A 667 35.99 25.41 41.43
C ARG A 667 36.24 24.20 40.53
N GLU A 668 37.31 23.44 40.77
CA GLU A 668 37.54 22.20 40.03
C GLU A 668 36.40 21.19 40.27
N ILE A 669 35.95 20.99 41.51
CA ILE A 669 34.81 20.10 41.83
C ILE A 669 33.59 20.46 40.98
N LYS A 670 33.21 21.73 40.96
CA LYS A 670 32.06 22.21 40.16
C LYS A 670 32.26 21.97 38.66
N LEU A 671 33.43 22.27 38.12
CA LEU A 671 33.74 22.03 36.71
C LEU A 671 33.73 20.53 36.36
N ARG A 672 34.16 19.65 37.28
CA ARG A 672 34.11 18.19 37.13
C ARG A 672 32.69 17.64 37.19
N GLU A 673 31.83 18.16 38.06
CA GLU A 673 30.39 17.85 38.07
C GLU A 673 29.76 18.15 36.69
N GLY A 674 30.04 19.33 36.14
CA GLY A 674 29.58 19.70 34.80
C GLY A 674 30.15 18.79 33.70
N GLN A 675 31.43 18.41 33.78
CA GLN A 675 32.09 17.50 32.84
C GLN A 675 31.48 16.09 32.88
N ILE A 676 31.18 15.58 34.08
CA ILE A 676 30.49 14.31 34.30
C ILE A 676 29.08 14.34 33.71
N ASN A 677 28.34 15.43 33.91
CA ASN A 677 26.99 15.59 33.35
C ASN A 677 27.00 15.55 31.82
N ASP A 678 27.96 16.24 31.18
CA ASP A 678 28.12 16.23 29.73
C ASP A 678 28.42 14.81 29.22
N HIS A 679 29.42 14.13 29.78
CA HIS A 679 29.76 12.77 29.35
C HIS A 679 28.68 11.73 29.66
N LEU A 680 27.96 11.87 30.77
CA LEU A 680 26.83 10.98 31.08
C LEU A 680 25.70 11.16 30.08
N HIS A 681 25.43 12.39 29.65
CA HIS A 681 24.44 12.67 28.61
C HIS A 681 24.86 12.06 27.27
N GLU A 682 26.09 12.30 26.83
CA GLU A 682 26.61 11.74 25.58
C GLU A 682 26.66 10.20 25.61
N LEU A 683 27.03 9.60 26.75
CA LEU A 683 27.00 8.16 26.94
C LEU A 683 25.58 7.60 26.76
N ARG A 684 24.56 8.25 27.34
CA ARG A 684 23.15 7.86 27.16
C ARG A 684 22.71 7.99 25.70
N MET A 685 23.11 9.05 25.00
CA MET A 685 22.81 9.26 23.59
C MET A 685 23.48 8.21 22.70
N ALA A 686 24.76 7.92 22.92
CA ALA A 686 25.49 6.88 22.20
C ALA A 686 24.87 5.49 22.44
N LEU A 687 24.49 5.16 23.68
CA LEU A 687 23.80 3.90 23.99
C LEU A 687 22.41 3.82 23.33
N ALA A 688 21.65 4.92 23.33
CA ALA A 688 20.36 4.98 22.64
C ALA A 688 20.53 4.79 21.12
N GLN A 689 21.49 5.47 20.50
CA GLN A 689 21.83 5.30 19.08
C GLN A 689 22.26 3.87 18.76
N LYS A 690 23.11 3.26 19.59
CA LYS A 690 23.53 1.86 19.47
C LYS A 690 22.31 0.94 19.50
N SER A 691 21.38 1.14 20.45
CA SER A 691 20.13 0.37 20.55
C SER A 691 19.26 0.52 19.29
N CYS A 692 19.14 1.73 18.75
CA CYS A 692 18.41 1.99 17.50
C CYS A 692 19.03 1.25 16.31
N ILE A 693 20.37 1.30 16.14
CA ILE A 693 21.07 0.60 15.06
C ILE A 693 20.83 -0.92 15.16
N PHE A 694 20.86 -1.49 16.37
CA PHE A 694 20.57 -2.90 16.59
C PHE A 694 19.15 -3.27 16.12
N ARG A 695 18.15 -2.46 16.47
CA ARG A 695 16.76 -2.73 16.11
C ARG A 695 16.48 -2.51 14.62
N LEU A 696 17.02 -1.46 14.04
CA LEU A 696 16.66 -0.99 12.69
C LEU A 696 17.55 -1.55 11.58
N HIS A 697 18.79 -1.93 11.89
CA HIS A 697 19.76 -2.32 10.87
C HIS A 697 20.32 -3.73 11.10
N VAL A 698 20.64 -4.11 12.33
CA VAL A 698 21.22 -5.45 12.62
C VAL A 698 20.14 -6.53 12.55
N ARG A 699 19.10 -6.47 13.39
CA ARG A 699 18.04 -7.49 13.46
C ARG A 699 17.31 -7.77 12.13
N PRO A 700 16.98 -6.78 11.30
CA PRO A 700 16.28 -7.02 10.04
C PRO A 700 17.21 -7.36 8.85
N SER A 701 18.54 -7.34 9.04
CA SER A 701 19.47 -7.64 7.94
C SER A 701 19.37 -9.11 7.49
N LYS A 702 19.10 -9.31 6.20
CA LYS A 702 18.98 -10.65 5.57
C LYS A 702 20.17 -11.06 4.71
N SER A 703 21.13 -10.15 4.49
CA SER A 703 22.32 -10.41 3.67
C SER A 703 23.60 -10.13 4.45
N GLN A 704 24.70 -10.82 4.11
CA GLN A 704 25.99 -10.59 4.75
C GLN A 704 26.48 -9.15 4.56
N ALA A 705 26.33 -8.57 3.37
CA ALA A 705 26.78 -7.19 3.11
C ALA A 705 26.02 -6.15 3.95
N THR A 706 24.70 -6.29 4.10
CA THR A 706 23.91 -5.40 4.97
C THR A 706 24.25 -5.59 6.45
N MET A 707 24.49 -6.84 6.86
CA MET A 707 24.87 -7.18 8.23
C MET A 707 26.23 -6.56 8.57
N THR A 708 27.25 -6.70 7.72
CA THR A 708 28.58 -6.11 7.92
C THR A 708 28.53 -4.59 8.04
N ARG A 709 27.76 -3.90 7.16
CA ARG A 709 27.58 -2.44 7.26
C ARG A 709 26.90 -2.02 8.56
N ALA A 710 25.87 -2.75 8.98
CA ALA A 710 25.19 -2.48 10.25
C ALA A 710 26.13 -2.66 11.45
N TRP A 711 26.96 -3.71 11.45
CA TRP A 711 27.95 -3.94 12.49
C TRP A 711 29.08 -2.91 12.50
N ASN A 712 29.51 -2.40 11.34
CA ASN A 712 30.46 -1.28 11.29
C ASN A 712 29.90 -0.02 11.94
N ALA A 713 28.61 0.28 11.74
CA ALA A 713 27.93 1.38 12.42
C ALA A 713 27.85 1.14 13.94
N VAL A 714 27.58 -0.10 14.38
CA VAL A 714 27.62 -0.47 15.80
C VAL A 714 29.01 -0.24 16.39
N LYS A 715 30.08 -0.69 15.72
CA LYS A 715 31.47 -0.50 16.18
C LYS A 715 31.84 0.98 16.31
N SER A 716 31.42 1.81 15.35
CA SER A 716 31.65 3.26 15.41
C SER A 716 30.99 3.90 16.63
N VAL A 717 29.73 3.54 16.92
CA VAL A 717 29.04 4.05 18.13
C VAL A 717 29.64 3.46 19.41
N ASP A 718 30.12 2.22 19.37
CA ASP A 718 30.77 1.59 20.53
C ASP A 718 32.07 2.30 20.91
N SER A 719 32.84 2.75 19.93
CA SER A 719 34.02 3.60 20.17
C SER A 719 33.64 4.91 20.89
N LEU A 720 32.52 5.54 20.51
CA LEU A 720 32.00 6.73 21.21
C LEU A 720 31.57 6.43 22.65
N VAL A 721 30.91 5.28 22.88
CA VAL A 721 30.54 4.82 24.23
C VAL A 721 31.79 4.69 25.09
N GLN A 722 32.84 4.05 24.59
CA GLN A 722 34.09 3.88 25.32
C GLN A 722 34.78 5.22 25.59
N GLN A 723 34.85 6.11 24.62
CA GLN A 723 35.42 7.46 24.78
C GLN A 723 34.75 8.24 25.91
N HIS A 724 33.41 8.31 25.90
CA HIS A 724 32.66 9.02 26.94
C HIS A 724 32.73 8.31 28.30
N ALA A 725 32.74 6.97 28.33
CA ALA A 725 32.90 6.20 29.57
C ALA A 725 34.29 6.45 30.21
N ARG A 726 35.35 6.52 29.40
CA ARG A 726 36.71 6.86 29.86
C ARG A 726 36.77 8.26 30.45
N ALA A 727 36.29 9.26 29.71
CA ALA A 727 36.31 10.65 30.16
C ALA A 727 35.46 10.86 31.43
N TYR A 728 34.30 10.21 31.52
CA TYR A 728 33.47 10.17 32.73
C TYR A 728 34.23 9.57 33.92
N SER A 729 34.91 8.43 33.71
CA SER A 729 35.64 7.72 34.77
C SER A 729 36.79 8.56 35.32
N VAL A 730 37.55 9.24 34.46
CA VAL A 730 38.64 10.14 34.85
C VAL A 730 38.11 11.34 35.64
N ALA A 731 37.02 11.96 35.17
CA ALA A 731 36.39 13.08 35.88
C ALA A 731 35.85 12.65 37.25
N ARG A 732 35.27 11.45 37.35
CA ARG A 732 34.81 10.87 38.62
C ARG A 732 35.96 10.60 39.57
N GLN A 733 37.08 10.06 39.09
CA GLN A 733 38.27 9.85 39.91
C GLN A 733 38.86 11.16 40.44
N ALA A 734 38.85 12.21 39.61
CA ALA A 734 39.25 13.54 40.04
C ALA A 734 38.36 14.05 41.19
N LEU A 735 37.04 13.86 41.13
CA LEU A 735 36.13 14.19 42.25
C LEU A 735 36.46 13.41 43.53
N VAL A 736 36.76 12.12 43.41
CA VAL A 736 37.17 11.29 44.56
C VAL A 736 38.49 11.81 45.16
N ALA A 737 39.48 12.12 44.33
CA ALA A 737 40.76 12.68 44.77
C ALA A 737 40.60 14.05 45.45
N LEU A 738 39.64 14.85 44.98
CA LEU A 738 39.27 16.14 45.56
C LEU A 738 38.42 16.02 46.84
N LYS A 739 38.03 14.81 47.27
CA LYS A 739 37.09 14.57 48.38
C LYS A 739 35.79 15.38 48.23
N ALA A 740 35.20 15.36 47.04
CA ALA A 740 33.89 15.95 46.82
C ALA A 740 32.82 15.24 47.69
N PRO A 741 31.75 15.93 48.12
CA PRO A 741 30.61 15.28 48.77
C PRO A 741 30.05 14.16 47.88
N GLN A 742 29.64 13.04 48.49
CA GLN A 742 29.07 11.90 47.77
C GLN A 742 27.66 12.19 47.23
#